data_AF-A0A960IH05-F1
#
_entry.id   AF-A0A960IH05-F1
#
_cell.length_a   1.000
_cell.length_b   1.000
_cell.length_c   1.000
_cell.angle_alpha   90.00
_cell.angle_beta   90.00
_cell.angle_gamma   90.00
#
_symmetry.space_group_name_H-M   'P 1'
#
loop_
_entity.id
_entity.type
_entity.pdbx_description
1 polymer ?
#
loop_
_entity_poly.entity_id
_entity_poly.type
_entity_poly.pdbx_seq_one_letter_code
_entity_poly.pdbx_strand_id
1 'polypeptide(L)'
;AGLALAAVPGSAATQTELDGTCAVSGPATESGSVLISHPMLPQITGADLPITVATTTEVPDAINPGHLIHVAADVELDLSTIATDVLEQRVKPGVIAAGFPTLAPSAWVELDLHAVTIDVAHPAGTVATGIPSASSPASATTAGWTPDSVRLTIDHLSVDTRAPQPPATARLAWTVSDGGDPPPRTLTFDAGAVTFEATVSVGLLFYDAPVVGAVSAPWTCHPNQQHAGLAAVEVVSDPVPSTTAPTSTSSTLPTSTTMSTSTTSTTWPAAPTIPPDACRIDGFDAYGGFTGVALDATGYFRTERVDDRWWLVDPDGHPFFSQGINHATFVGTPDKYGATPYHDAAVARYGTQEAWADAQVERMDAWGYNTLGAWSDDVFFDDKPYVLLLGLTGQDFATGRMQDLFEPAWETGVRAQADAAAAVHADNSMLVGYWSDNELHFGPDWRELHLFDDYLARPATAAGKQALLTFLQDRYPSFEAFADDVTTTATSWSGLEDPSSVTGWTTTGGEATRAAWVGAVAERYFSVTEGAVRDADPNHLFFGPRFLAQTTGTPVLAAAARHVDVASFNLYPLRPELIEPLRNADPTYLPVDDALAAQAALLDKPILISEWSFRAADSGLPNKWPPLFPTLETQAQRAGAYEAYVQALLATDWVVGQHWFEHADEPPAGRFDGEDSNFGLVDNDDEPYPLLTAVSKVMHDCAYTRLLDPPPSSTTTTGPTPTSTAAPASIDGGGPTTSAAAPASAATVQPRFTG
;
A
#
# COMPACT_ATOMS: atom_id res chain seq x y z
N ALA A 1 35.02 8.08 39.39
CA ALA A 1 35.45 9.46 39.68
C ALA A 1 35.73 10.14 38.35
N GLY A 2 35.24 11.36 38.14
CA GLY A 2 35.22 11.98 36.81
C GLY A 2 36.48 12.75 36.44
N LEU A 3 36.67 12.92 35.13
CA LEU A 3 37.36 14.07 34.55
C LEU A 3 36.30 14.84 33.76
N ALA A 4 35.78 15.91 34.35
CA ALA A 4 34.98 16.88 33.61
C ALA A 4 35.93 17.71 32.74
N LEU A 5 35.57 17.97 31.48
CA LEU A 5 36.16 19.11 30.78
C LEU A 5 35.72 20.38 31.52
N ALA A 6 36.68 21.21 31.91
CA ALA A 6 36.37 22.52 32.46
C ALA A 6 35.84 23.42 31.35
N ALA A 7 34.76 24.15 31.61
CA ALA A 7 34.32 25.21 30.73
C ALA A 7 35.44 26.26 30.58
N VAL A 8 35.70 26.70 29.35
CA VAL A 8 36.61 27.83 29.09
C VAL A 8 35.90 29.09 29.59
N PRO A 9 36.47 29.83 30.56
CA PRO A 9 35.85 31.06 31.03
C PRO A 9 36.25 32.21 30.10
N GLY A 10 35.35 32.60 29.21
CA GLY A 10 35.45 33.85 28.44
C GLY A 10 35.03 33.74 26.97
N SER A 11 33.72 33.61 26.73
CA SER A 11 33.12 33.73 25.40
C SER A 11 31.79 34.48 25.48
N ALA A 12 31.70 35.64 24.83
CA ALA A 12 30.50 36.44 24.74
C ALA A 12 29.57 35.90 23.64
N ALA A 13 28.68 34.97 24.00
CA ALA A 13 27.62 34.51 23.10
C ALA A 13 26.62 35.64 22.85
N THR A 14 26.40 35.99 21.58
CA THR A 14 25.40 36.99 21.16
C THR A 14 24.37 36.34 20.25
N GLN A 15 23.12 36.26 20.70
CA GLN A 15 21.97 35.84 19.90
C GLN A 15 21.41 37.04 19.12
N THR A 16 20.98 36.84 17.89
CA THR A 16 20.27 37.83 17.07
C THR A 16 19.34 37.13 16.09
N GLU A 17 18.14 37.68 15.93
CA GLU A 17 17.13 37.18 14.99
C GLU A 17 17.16 38.04 13.73
N LEU A 18 17.14 37.37 12.57
CA LEU A 18 17.17 37.98 11.25
C LEU A 18 15.85 37.69 10.54
N ASP A 19 14.87 38.56 10.77
CA ASP A 19 13.62 38.57 10.02
C ASP A 19 13.88 39.12 8.61
N GLY A 20 13.52 38.36 7.59
CA GLY A 20 13.58 38.75 6.18
C GLY A 20 12.32 38.38 5.42
N THR A 21 12.29 38.72 4.13
CA THR A 21 11.28 38.20 3.20
C THR A 21 11.92 37.42 2.06
N CYS A 22 11.34 36.26 1.74
CA CYS A 22 11.68 35.41 0.61
C CYS A 22 10.73 35.68 -0.55
N ALA A 23 11.28 35.87 -1.75
CA ALA A 23 10.53 36.00 -2.99
C ALA A 23 11.04 35.01 -4.06
N VAL A 24 10.15 34.55 -4.92
CA VAL A 24 10.48 33.67 -6.06
C VAL A 24 11.40 34.40 -7.04
N SER A 25 12.56 33.81 -7.32
CA SER A 25 13.66 34.44 -8.08
C SER A 25 13.85 33.87 -9.50
N GLY A 26 12.98 32.96 -9.94
CA GLY A 26 13.05 32.29 -11.23
C GLY A 26 11.74 31.62 -11.64
N PRO A 27 11.73 30.76 -12.68
CA PRO A 27 10.52 30.08 -13.13
C PRO A 27 10.03 29.07 -12.10
N ALA A 28 8.74 29.10 -11.80
CA ALA A 28 8.06 28.08 -11.02
C ALA A 28 7.54 26.94 -11.91
N THR A 29 7.40 25.77 -11.32
CA THR A 29 6.93 24.53 -11.96
C THR A 29 5.89 23.84 -11.09
N GLU A 30 4.95 23.14 -11.72
CA GLU A 30 3.88 22.40 -11.05
C GLU A 30 4.12 20.89 -11.15
N SER A 31 3.72 20.14 -10.12
CA SER A 31 3.72 18.67 -10.12
C SER A 31 2.61 18.10 -9.23
N GLY A 32 2.33 16.80 -9.34
CA GLY A 32 1.21 16.15 -8.65
C GLY A 32 -0.16 16.60 -9.21
N SER A 33 -1.16 16.73 -8.32
CA SER A 33 -2.52 17.10 -8.69
C SER A 33 -2.62 18.54 -9.20
N VAL A 34 -2.90 18.68 -10.49
CA VAL A 34 -3.10 19.98 -11.17
C VAL A 34 -4.28 20.77 -10.59
N LEU A 35 -5.27 20.08 -10.01
CA LEU A 35 -6.39 20.74 -9.30
C LEU A 35 -5.94 21.50 -8.04
N ILE A 36 -4.76 21.16 -7.49
CA ILE A 36 -4.16 21.83 -6.35
C ILE A 36 -3.01 22.73 -6.80
N SER A 37 -2.04 22.21 -7.55
CA SER A 37 -0.85 22.97 -7.96
C SER A 37 -1.21 24.22 -8.76
N HIS A 38 -2.20 24.15 -9.66
CA HIS A 38 -2.51 25.24 -10.58
C HIS A 38 -3.17 26.46 -9.90
N PRO A 39 -4.23 26.31 -9.06
CA PRO A 39 -4.75 27.43 -8.30
C PRO A 39 -3.80 27.89 -7.18
N MET A 40 -2.92 27.01 -6.65
CA MET A 40 -1.95 27.40 -5.63
C MET A 40 -0.71 28.10 -6.21
N LEU A 41 -0.32 27.84 -7.45
CA LEU A 41 0.82 28.49 -8.14
C LEU A 41 0.83 30.02 -7.94
N PRO A 42 -0.22 30.79 -8.30
CA PRO A 42 -0.22 32.24 -8.10
C PRO A 42 -0.33 32.69 -6.63
N GLN A 43 -0.73 31.81 -5.69
CA GLN A 43 -0.73 32.13 -4.26
C GLN A 43 0.66 31.93 -3.64
N ILE A 44 1.38 30.89 -4.09
CA ILE A 44 2.73 30.53 -3.65
C ILE A 44 3.76 31.46 -4.27
N THR A 45 3.66 31.79 -5.57
CA THR A 45 4.63 32.68 -6.25
C THR A 45 4.24 34.17 -6.21
N GLY A 46 3.05 34.51 -5.70
CA GLY A 46 2.47 35.84 -5.84
C GLY A 46 2.78 36.84 -4.72
N ALA A 47 3.37 36.40 -3.63
CA ALA A 47 3.68 37.24 -2.47
C ALA A 47 4.86 36.72 -1.67
N ASP A 48 5.65 37.65 -1.11
CA ASP A 48 6.69 37.39 -0.15
C ASP A 48 6.25 36.46 0.99
N LEU A 49 7.15 35.56 1.39
CA LEU A 49 7.05 34.76 2.62
C LEU A 49 7.98 35.32 3.70
N PRO A 50 7.57 35.37 4.98
CA PRO A 50 8.48 35.68 6.07
C PRO A 50 9.52 34.56 6.23
N ILE A 51 10.72 34.91 6.65
CA ILE A 51 11.71 33.96 7.16
C ILE A 51 12.38 34.59 8.38
N THR A 52 12.49 33.83 9.48
CA THR A 52 13.29 34.20 10.65
C THR A 52 14.47 33.25 10.72
N VAL A 53 15.68 33.79 10.63
CA VAL A 53 16.92 33.03 10.85
C VAL A 53 17.54 33.53 12.16
N ALA A 54 17.49 32.71 13.21
CA ALA A 54 18.23 33.04 14.42
C ALA A 54 19.71 32.68 14.23
N THR A 55 20.61 33.56 14.68
CA THR A 55 22.06 33.32 14.68
C THR A 55 22.60 33.59 16.08
N THR A 56 23.24 32.61 16.70
CA THR A 56 23.96 32.79 17.96
C THR A 56 25.46 32.66 17.71
N THR A 57 26.19 33.77 17.82
CA THR A 57 27.63 33.82 17.55
C THR A 57 28.45 33.76 18.84
N GLU A 58 29.38 32.81 18.93
CA GLU A 58 30.42 32.72 19.95
C GLU A 58 31.71 33.40 19.48
N VAL A 59 32.23 34.34 20.28
CA VAL A 59 33.52 35.01 20.07
C VAL A 59 34.31 35.03 21.39
N PRO A 60 35.64 34.85 21.40
CA PRO A 60 36.45 34.92 22.63
C PRO A 60 36.45 36.31 23.28
N ASP A 61 36.37 36.38 24.61
CA ASP A 61 36.26 37.64 25.40
C ASP A 61 37.41 38.65 25.19
N ALA A 62 38.58 38.19 24.73
CA ALA A 62 39.74 39.03 24.49
C ALA A 62 40.51 38.53 23.26
N ILE A 63 40.52 39.35 22.20
CA ILE A 63 41.23 39.03 20.96
C ILE A 63 42.64 39.63 21.04
N ASN A 64 43.63 38.73 21.05
CA ASN A 64 45.02 39.07 20.81
C ASN A 64 45.29 39.14 19.28
N PRO A 65 46.42 39.71 18.85
CA PRO A 65 46.62 40.08 17.45
C PRO A 65 47.55 39.16 16.70
N GLY A 66 47.34 39.09 15.38
CA GLY A 66 47.95 38.04 14.56
C GLY A 66 47.52 36.62 14.99
N HIS A 67 46.69 36.51 16.03
CA HIS A 67 46.04 35.30 16.46
C HIS A 67 44.86 35.02 15.55
N LEU A 68 44.53 33.73 15.50
CA LEU A 68 43.35 33.22 14.83
C LEU A 68 42.13 33.43 15.72
N ILE A 69 41.13 34.11 15.18
CA ILE A 69 39.82 34.31 15.80
C ILE A 69 38.93 33.17 15.31
N HIS A 70 38.70 32.20 16.17
CA HIS A 70 37.69 31.18 15.92
C HIS A 70 36.32 31.78 16.16
N VAL A 71 35.44 31.67 15.17
CA VAL A 71 34.04 32.09 15.24
C VAL A 71 33.19 30.86 15.02
N ALA A 72 32.21 30.65 15.90
CA ALA A 72 31.14 29.70 15.69
C ALA A 72 29.81 30.45 15.69
N ALA A 73 28.92 30.09 14.77
CA ALA A 73 27.56 30.57 14.69
C ALA A 73 26.62 29.36 14.63
N ASP A 74 25.74 29.22 15.62
CA ASP A 74 24.59 28.33 15.50
C ASP A 74 23.52 29.09 14.71
N VAL A 75 23.13 28.55 13.55
CA VAL A 75 22.11 29.09 12.66
C VAL A 75 20.86 28.22 12.78
N GLU A 76 19.71 28.83 13.09
CA GLU A 76 18.43 28.13 13.25
C GLU A 76 17.39 28.67 12.26
N LEU A 77 16.70 27.76 11.57
CA LEU A 77 15.60 28.08 10.67
C LEU A 77 14.30 27.46 11.18
N ASP A 78 13.33 28.29 11.57
CA ASP A 78 12.00 27.82 11.96
C ASP A 78 11.11 27.59 10.73
N LEU A 79 11.32 26.45 10.07
CA LEU A 79 10.50 26.04 8.93
C LEU A 79 9.06 25.72 9.35
N SER A 80 8.83 25.28 10.59
CA SER A 80 7.49 24.96 11.12
C SER A 80 6.58 26.20 11.14
N THR A 81 7.08 27.35 11.60
CA THR A 81 6.34 28.62 11.54
C THR A 81 6.09 29.04 10.09
N ILE A 82 7.08 28.93 9.19
CA ILE A 82 6.94 29.31 7.78
C ILE A 82 5.89 28.46 7.07
N ALA A 83 5.94 27.13 7.22
CA ALA A 83 4.98 26.22 6.59
C ALA A 83 3.56 26.41 7.15
N THR A 84 3.43 26.76 8.43
CA THR A 84 2.14 27.13 9.06
C THR A 84 1.59 28.43 8.47
N ASP A 85 2.42 29.45 8.25
CA ASP A 85 2.00 30.71 7.63
C ASP A 85 1.65 30.54 6.14
N VAL A 86 2.38 29.69 5.40
CA VAL A 86 2.00 29.29 4.03
C VAL A 86 0.62 28.60 4.04
N LEU A 87 0.39 27.69 4.99
CA LEU A 87 -0.86 26.97 5.11
C LEU A 87 -2.05 27.91 5.40
N GLU A 88 -1.96 28.71 6.46
CA GLU A 88 -3.07 29.55 6.92
C GLU A 88 -3.26 30.83 6.08
N GLN A 89 -2.19 31.45 5.58
CA GLN A 89 -2.26 32.74 4.87
C GLN A 89 -2.25 32.64 3.34
N ARG A 90 -1.89 31.50 2.74
CA ARG A 90 -1.86 31.31 1.27
C ARG A 90 -2.74 30.15 0.84
N VAL A 91 -2.51 28.95 1.37
CA VAL A 91 -3.17 27.72 0.91
C VAL A 91 -4.65 27.70 1.27
N LYS A 92 -5.03 27.79 2.56
CA LYS A 92 -6.45 27.72 2.96
C LYS A 92 -7.32 28.81 2.29
N PRO A 93 -6.88 30.09 2.19
CA PRO A 93 -7.58 31.10 1.40
C PRO A 93 -7.65 30.78 -0.09
N GLY A 94 -6.56 30.23 -0.67
CA GLY A 94 -6.51 29.80 -2.07
C GLY A 94 -7.48 28.67 -2.38
N VAL A 95 -7.59 27.67 -1.51
CA VAL A 95 -8.48 26.50 -1.61
C VAL A 95 -9.95 26.95 -1.53
N ILE A 96 -10.27 27.89 -0.63
CA ILE A 96 -11.59 28.55 -0.58
C ILE A 96 -11.87 29.30 -1.89
N ALA A 97 -10.91 30.09 -2.40
CA ALA A 97 -11.07 30.88 -3.62
C ALA A 97 -11.15 30.03 -4.90
N ALA A 98 -10.56 28.83 -4.90
CA ALA A 98 -10.65 27.83 -5.97
C ALA A 98 -12.00 27.09 -6.01
N GLY A 99 -12.87 27.28 -5.00
CA GLY A 99 -14.21 26.70 -4.94
C GLY A 99 -14.37 25.54 -3.96
N PHE A 100 -13.36 25.24 -3.14
CA PHE A 100 -13.34 24.08 -2.23
C PHE A 100 -13.37 24.45 -0.73
N PRO A 101 -14.31 25.29 -0.24
CA PRO A 101 -14.27 25.83 1.12
C PRO A 101 -14.41 24.77 2.22
N THR A 102 -14.96 23.60 1.90
CA THR A 102 -15.08 22.44 2.79
C THR A 102 -13.77 21.66 2.96
N LEU A 103 -12.82 21.79 2.03
CA LEU A 103 -11.52 21.09 2.08
C LEU A 103 -10.42 21.93 2.74
N ALA A 104 -10.58 23.24 2.82
CA ALA A 104 -9.61 24.11 3.49
C ALA A 104 -9.30 23.73 4.96
N PRO A 105 -10.24 23.22 5.78
CA PRO A 105 -9.91 22.69 7.11
C PRO A 105 -9.01 21.46 7.12
N SER A 106 -9.05 20.62 6.07
CA SER A 106 -8.22 19.41 5.93
C SER A 106 -6.90 19.64 5.19
N ALA A 107 -6.60 20.89 4.82
CA ALA A 107 -5.39 21.24 4.10
C ALA A 107 -4.13 21.13 4.98
N TRP A 108 -3.04 20.65 4.39
CA TRP A 108 -1.69 20.71 4.95
C TRP A 108 -0.67 21.20 3.90
N VAL A 109 0.45 21.69 4.40
CA VAL A 109 1.67 22.01 3.64
C VAL A 109 2.81 21.12 4.11
N GLU A 110 3.55 20.60 3.15
CA GLU A 110 4.88 20.02 3.29
C GLU A 110 5.84 20.90 2.48
N LEU A 111 6.96 21.30 3.08
CA LEU A 111 7.89 22.31 2.54
C LEU A 111 9.30 21.72 2.48
N ASP A 112 9.72 21.33 1.28
CA ASP A 112 11.08 20.86 1.00
C ASP A 112 11.95 22.00 0.47
N LEU A 113 13.06 22.27 1.14
CA LEU A 113 14.08 23.22 0.72
C LEU A 113 15.35 22.46 0.29
N HIS A 114 15.80 22.67 -0.94
CA HIS A 114 17.02 22.08 -1.50
C HIS A 114 18.11 23.13 -1.69
N ALA A 115 19.37 22.70 -1.50
CA ALA A 115 20.56 23.52 -1.68
C ALA A 115 20.49 24.88 -0.96
N VAL A 116 20.03 24.87 0.30
CA VAL A 116 19.85 26.06 1.12
C VAL A 116 21.21 26.69 1.40
N THR A 117 21.48 27.87 0.84
CA THR A 117 22.70 28.63 1.12
C THR A 117 22.42 29.87 1.93
N ILE A 118 23.26 30.08 2.96
CA ILE A 118 23.16 31.18 3.91
C ILE A 118 24.53 31.85 3.94
N ASP A 119 24.61 33.09 3.47
CA ASP A 119 25.82 33.90 3.56
C ASP A 119 25.87 34.64 4.90
N VAL A 120 26.91 34.39 5.71
CA VAL A 120 27.24 35.18 6.89
C VAL A 120 28.45 36.05 6.55
N ALA A 121 28.33 37.38 6.63
CA ALA A 121 29.42 38.26 6.24
C ALA A 121 30.65 38.05 7.14
N HIS A 122 31.85 38.07 6.54
CA HIS A 122 33.08 38.10 7.33
C HIS A 122 33.22 39.44 8.07
N PRO A 123 33.74 39.48 9.32
CA PRO A 123 33.86 40.73 10.05
C PRO A 123 34.70 41.76 9.33
N ALA A 124 34.19 42.99 9.25
CA ALA A 124 34.87 44.11 8.61
C ALA A 124 36.26 44.35 9.23
N GLY A 125 37.29 44.38 8.38
CA GLY A 125 38.68 44.53 8.83
C GLY A 125 39.39 43.22 9.22
N THR A 126 38.77 42.06 9.00
CA THR A 126 39.42 40.74 9.15
C THR A 126 39.69 40.09 7.80
N VAL A 127 40.57 39.07 7.79
CA VAL A 127 40.91 38.28 6.61
C VAL A 127 40.49 36.82 6.83
N ALA A 128 39.82 36.25 5.83
CA ALA A 128 39.42 34.85 5.79
C ALA A 128 40.63 33.90 5.90
N THR A 129 40.60 32.94 6.83
CA THR A 129 41.69 31.98 7.04
C THR A 129 41.21 30.55 7.32
N GLY A 130 42.01 29.56 6.93
CA GLY A 130 41.62 28.15 7.06
C GLY A 130 40.45 27.75 6.16
N ILE A 131 39.87 26.58 6.44
CA ILE A 131 38.71 26.04 5.74
C ILE A 131 37.52 26.12 6.70
N PRO A 132 36.38 26.75 6.32
CA PRO A 132 35.16 26.73 7.11
C PRO A 132 34.62 25.31 7.27
N SER A 133 33.91 25.07 8.37
CA SER A 133 33.28 23.79 8.68
C SER A 133 31.81 24.01 9.05
N ALA A 134 30.94 23.09 8.66
CA ALA A 134 29.55 23.09 9.08
C ALA A 134 29.14 21.70 9.57
N SER A 135 28.18 21.67 10.49
CA SER A 135 27.52 20.44 10.95
C SER A 135 26.07 20.74 11.35
N SER A 136 25.11 20.04 10.77
CA SER A 136 23.73 19.95 11.27
C SER A 136 23.44 18.52 11.78
N PRO A 137 22.54 18.34 12.77
CA PRO A 137 21.99 17.03 13.10
C PRO A 137 21.01 16.50 12.06
N ALA A 138 20.43 17.37 11.22
CA ALA A 138 19.27 17.06 10.37
C ALA A 138 19.62 16.76 8.91
N SER A 139 20.72 17.31 8.38
CA SER A 139 21.13 17.14 6.98
C SER A 139 22.65 17.13 6.85
N ALA A 140 23.14 16.60 5.73
CA ALA A 140 24.46 16.95 5.23
C ALA A 140 24.58 18.47 5.06
N THR A 141 25.74 19.01 5.45
CA THR A 141 26.07 20.42 5.38
C THR A 141 27.50 20.62 4.92
N THR A 142 27.72 21.63 4.08
CA THR A 142 29.07 22.08 3.72
C THR A 142 29.26 23.57 4.04
N ALA A 143 30.50 24.01 4.09
CA ALA A 143 30.83 25.41 4.30
C ALA A 143 31.98 25.85 3.38
N GLY A 144 31.93 27.09 2.89
CA GLY A 144 32.92 27.62 1.96
C GLY A 144 33.07 29.13 2.05
N TRP A 145 34.19 29.65 1.56
CA TRP A 145 34.41 31.09 1.43
C TRP A 145 33.81 31.61 0.13
N THR A 146 33.11 32.74 0.20
CA THR A 146 32.84 33.62 -0.95
C THR A 146 33.82 34.81 -0.90
N PRO A 147 33.75 35.79 -1.83
CA PRO A 147 34.57 37.00 -1.73
C PRO A 147 34.31 37.84 -0.47
N ASP A 148 33.07 37.86 0.04
CA ASP A 148 32.62 38.79 1.08
C ASP A 148 31.91 38.10 2.28
N SER A 149 31.67 36.78 2.22
CA SER A 149 31.00 35.98 3.25
C SER A 149 31.69 34.63 3.48
N VAL A 150 31.39 34.01 4.62
CA VAL A 150 31.37 32.55 4.72
C VAL A 150 29.97 32.06 4.39
N ARG A 151 29.88 31.07 3.51
CA ARG A 151 28.63 30.44 3.10
C ARG A 151 28.46 29.11 3.81
N LEU A 152 27.36 28.97 4.54
CA LEU A 152 26.78 27.67 4.90
C LEU A 152 25.98 27.15 3.71
N THR A 153 26.03 25.85 3.47
CA THR A 153 25.11 25.14 2.55
C THR A 153 24.55 23.92 3.26
N ILE A 154 23.23 23.77 3.22
CA ILE A 154 22.47 22.63 3.76
C ILE A 154 21.81 21.95 2.56
N ASP A 155 22.09 20.66 2.37
CA ASP A 155 21.76 19.98 1.11
C ASP A 155 20.24 19.81 0.93
N HIS A 156 19.52 19.46 1.99
CA HIS A 156 18.05 19.39 2.04
C HIS A 156 17.54 19.72 3.46
N LEU A 157 16.38 20.35 3.56
CA LEU A 157 15.57 20.46 4.78
C LEU A 157 14.10 20.23 4.40
N SER A 158 13.33 19.61 5.27
CA SER A 158 11.89 19.37 5.05
C SER A 158 11.10 19.58 6.33
N VAL A 159 9.84 20.00 6.20
CA VAL A 159 8.89 20.09 7.31
C VAL A 159 7.47 19.83 6.81
N ASP A 160 6.66 19.17 7.63
CA ASP A 160 5.25 18.89 7.38
C ASP A 160 4.40 19.50 8.48
N THR A 161 3.43 20.34 8.12
CA THR A 161 2.47 20.95 9.07
C THR A 161 1.60 19.93 9.81
N ARG A 162 1.49 18.68 9.34
CA ARG A 162 0.86 17.57 10.07
C ARG A 162 1.72 17.08 11.26
N ALA A 163 3.03 17.34 11.26
CA ALA A 163 4.01 16.83 12.21
C ALA A 163 4.99 17.94 12.66
N PRO A 164 4.64 18.73 13.70
CA PRO A 164 5.42 19.91 14.09
C PRO A 164 6.85 19.54 14.52
N GLN A 165 7.84 20.16 13.90
CA GLN A 165 9.27 19.91 14.13
C GLN A 165 9.93 21.09 14.87
N PRO A 166 11.01 20.86 15.66
CA PRO A 166 11.85 21.94 16.17
C PRO A 166 12.58 22.66 15.02
N PRO A 167 13.06 23.90 15.23
CA PRO A 167 13.86 24.62 14.23
C PRO A 167 15.09 23.82 13.75
N ALA A 168 15.41 23.95 12.46
CA ALA A 168 16.55 23.27 11.86
C ALA A 168 17.85 24.00 12.23
N THR A 169 18.58 23.47 13.23
CA THR A 169 19.89 24.01 13.66
C THR A 169 21.03 23.49 12.77
N ALA A 170 21.93 24.39 12.36
CA ALA A 170 23.20 24.08 11.73
C ALA A 170 24.31 24.96 12.33
N ARG A 171 25.36 24.33 12.86
CA ARG A 171 26.52 25.05 13.41
C ARG A 171 27.56 25.29 12.32
N LEU A 172 27.83 26.56 12.04
CA LEU A 172 28.87 27.03 11.13
C LEU A 172 30.08 27.50 11.95
N ALA A 173 31.25 26.94 11.72
CA ALA A 173 32.48 27.31 12.43
C ALA A 173 33.63 27.60 11.46
N TRP A 174 34.25 28.77 11.61
CA TRP A 174 35.32 29.25 10.73
C TRP A 174 36.39 30.01 11.51
N THR A 175 37.39 30.54 10.80
CA THR A 175 38.50 31.27 11.40
C THR A 175 38.83 32.52 10.57
N VAL A 176 39.04 33.64 11.24
CA VAL A 176 39.58 34.85 10.61
C VAL A 176 40.83 35.31 11.34
N SER A 177 41.72 36.00 10.63
CA SER A 177 42.83 36.75 11.23
C SER A 177 42.54 38.25 11.18
N ASP A 178 43.08 39.01 12.12
CA ASP A 178 43.16 40.47 12.03
C ASP A 178 43.77 40.93 10.68
N GLY A 179 43.18 41.94 10.07
CA GLY A 179 43.49 42.40 8.72
C GLY A 179 44.35 43.67 8.64
N GLY A 180 44.58 44.40 9.74
CA GLY A 180 45.43 45.59 9.71
C GLY A 180 45.55 46.37 11.03
N ASP A 181 46.59 47.19 11.13
CA ASP A 181 46.87 48.04 12.29
C ASP A 181 46.23 49.44 12.13
N PRO A 182 45.41 49.94 13.09
CA PRO A 182 44.98 49.27 14.31
C PRO A 182 43.84 48.26 14.07
N PRO A 183 43.78 47.16 14.84
CA PRO A 183 42.75 46.14 14.68
C PRO A 183 41.33 46.72 14.91
N PRO A 184 40.29 46.13 14.29
CA PRO A 184 38.91 46.53 14.52
C PRO A 184 38.53 46.30 15.99
N ARG A 185 38.25 47.39 16.73
CA ARG A 185 37.80 47.35 18.14
C ARG A 185 36.41 46.74 18.36
N THR A 186 35.76 46.32 17.28
CA THR A 186 34.41 45.77 17.26
C THR A 186 34.35 44.86 16.04
N LEU A 187 34.17 43.55 16.25
CA LEU A 187 33.73 42.66 15.17
C LEU A 187 32.20 42.77 15.06
N THR A 188 31.73 43.40 13.99
CA THR A 188 30.33 43.33 13.57
C THR A 188 30.21 42.33 12.42
N PHE A 189 29.16 41.50 12.44
CA PHE A 189 28.77 40.66 11.31
C PHE A 189 27.51 41.26 10.67
N ASP A 190 27.44 41.21 9.35
CA ASP A 190 26.24 41.54 8.58
C ASP A 190 25.57 40.25 8.08
N ALA A 191 24.24 40.26 8.00
CA ALA A 191 23.48 39.18 7.40
C ALA A 191 23.58 39.26 5.86
N GLY A 192 24.04 38.20 5.22
CA GLY A 192 23.97 38.04 3.78
C GLY A 192 22.59 37.60 3.31
N ALA A 193 22.49 37.23 2.03
CA ALA A 193 21.26 36.66 1.49
C ALA A 193 21.11 35.18 1.90
N VAL A 194 19.86 34.73 1.95
CA VAL A 194 19.50 33.31 2.00
C VAL A 194 18.92 32.93 0.63
N THR A 195 19.29 31.78 0.09
CA THR A 195 18.77 31.29 -1.20
C THR A 195 18.53 29.80 -1.15
N PHE A 196 17.45 29.32 -1.74
CA PHE A 196 17.13 27.90 -1.83
C PHE A 196 16.21 27.62 -3.03
N GLU A 197 16.17 26.38 -3.49
CA GLU A 197 15.03 25.88 -4.28
C GLU A 197 14.01 25.33 -3.29
N ALA A 198 12.73 25.71 -3.42
CA ALA A 198 11.68 25.20 -2.55
C ALA A 198 10.60 24.50 -3.36
N THR A 199 10.22 23.31 -2.91
CA THR A 199 8.98 22.63 -3.30
C THR A 199 7.97 22.83 -2.18
N VAL A 200 6.89 23.55 -2.49
CA VAL A 200 5.73 23.68 -1.60
C VAL A 200 4.71 22.63 -2.02
N SER A 201 4.71 21.50 -1.33
CA SER A 201 3.73 20.43 -1.49
C SER A 201 2.46 20.79 -0.70
N VAL A 202 1.33 20.83 -1.38
CA VAL A 202 0.03 21.14 -0.79
C VAL A 202 -0.84 19.90 -0.86
N GLY A 203 -1.37 19.47 0.29
CA GLY A 203 -2.30 18.37 0.39
C GLY A 203 -3.67 18.78 0.90
N LEU A 204 -4.70 18.06 0.46
CA LEU A 204 -6.09 18.14 0.91
C LEU A 204 -6.60 16.72 1.19
N LEU A 205 -7.37 16.51 2.26
CA LEU A 205 -8.14 15.27 2.39
C LEU A 205 -9.46 15.43 1.64
N PHE A 206 -9.69 14.57 0.65
CA PHE A 206 -10.90 14.52 -0.17
C PHE A 206 -11.50 13.11 -0.03
N TYR A 207 -12.62 13.00 0.68
CA TYR A 207 -13.18 11.71 1.13
C TYR A 207 -12.11 10.82 1.80
N ASP A 208 -11.42 11.41 2.78
CA ASP A 208 -10.30 10.84 3.56
C ASP A 208 -9.06 10.39 2.78
N ALA A 209 -9.09 10.39 1.45
CA ALA A 209 -7.91 10.19 0.60
C ALA A 209 -7.06 11.47 0.48
N PRO A 210 -5.71 11.37 0.58
CA PRO A 210 -4.82 12.52 0.44
C PRO A 210 -4.57 12.89 -1.03
N VAL A 211 -5.21 13.97 -1.50
CA VAL A 211 -4.91 14.56 -2.81
C VAL A 211 -3.78 15.57 -2.64
N VAL A 212 -2.66 15.39 -3.34
CA VAL A 212 -1.46 16.24 -3.21
C VAL A 212 -1.06 16.84 -4.56
N GLY A 213 -0.74 18.14 -4.56
CA GLY A 213 -0.12 18.85 -5.69
C GLY A 213 0.90 19.85 -5.19
N ALA A 214 2.01 20.01 -5.91
CA ALA A 214 3.17 20.76 -5.46
C ALA A 214 3.60 21.85 -6.45
N VAL A 215 4.18 22.92 -5.91
CA VAL A 215 4.75 24.05 -6.66
C VAL A 215 6.22 24.21 -6.29
N SER A 216 7.10 23.96 -7.26
CA SER A 216 8.56 24.02 -7.09
C SER A 216 9.13 25.26 -7.78
N ALA A 217 9.87 26.08 -7.06
CA ALA A 217 10.49 27.31 -7.57
C ALA A 217 11.80 27.66 -6.84
N PRO A 218 12.72 28.40 -7.47
CA PRO A 218 13.86 29.00 -6.77
C PRO A 218 13.42 30.27 -6.02
N TRP A 219 13.96 30.47 -4.82
CA TRP A 219 13.67 31.60 -3.94
C TRP A 219 14.95 32.31 -3.48
N THR A 220 14.82 33.62 -3.30
CA THR A 220 15.86 34.48 -2.72
C THR A 220 15.24 35.28 -1.57
N CYS A 221 15.89 35.28 -0.41
CA CYS A 221 15.45 36.03 0.76
C CYS A 221 16.37 37.20 1.08
N HIS A 222 15.75 38.31 1.48
CA HIS A 222 16.42 39.55 1.83
C HIS A 222 16.12 39.91 3.30
N PRO A 223 17.14 40.12 4.15
CA PRO A 223 16.92 40.51 5.55
C PRO A 223 16.36 41.93 5.66
N ASN A 224 15.46 42.16 6.63
CA ASN A 224 14.92 43.49 6.89
C ASN A 224 16.00 44.42 7.45
N GLN A 225 16.11 45.63 6.89
CA GLN A 225 17.20 46.59 7.20
C GLN A 225 17.20 47.17 8.63
N GLN A 226 16.41 46.65 9.57
CA GLN A 226 16.35 47.15 10.95
C GLN A 226 17.29 46.42 11.94
N HIS A 227 17.86 45.27 11.55
CA HIS A 227 18.63 44.38 12.46
C HIS A 227 20.12 44.23 12.10
N ALA A 228 20.71 45.21 11.41
CA ALA A 228 22.14 45.22 11.10
C ALA A 228 22.99 45.56 12.35
N GLY A 229 23.50 44.54 13.05
CA GLY A 229 24.32 44.74 14.25
C GLY A 229 24.63 43.49 15.09
N LEU A 230 25.16 42.42 14.48
CA LEU A 230 25.62 41.24 15.24
C LEU A 230 26.90 41.55 16.04
N ALA A 231 26.76 41.59 17.37
CA ALA A 231 27.83 41.57 18.39
C ALA A 231 28.84 42.76 18.41
N ALA A 232 29.66 42.80 19.48
CA ALA A 232 30.76 43.74 19.65
C ALA A 232 31.83 43.23 20.66
N VAL A 233 33.10 43.11 20.21
CA VAL A 233 34.25 42.61 21.02
C VAL A 233 35.53 43.39 20.67
N GLU A 234 36.36 43.74 21.67
CA GLU A 234 37.59 44.56 21.52
C GLU A 234 38.90 43.75 21.35
N VAL A 235 39.91 44.40 20.76
CA VAL A 235 41.14 43.76 20.22
C VAL A 235 42.42 44.57 20.53
N VAL A 236 43.58 43.91 20.69
CA VAL A 236 44.93 44.49 20.94
C VAL A 236 45.93 43.93 19.91
N SER A 237 47.00 44.67 19.48
CA SER A 237 47.76 44.64 18.17
C SER A 237 49.24 44.09 18.10
N ASP A 238 49.63 43.28 17.07
CA ASP A 238 50.98 42.74 16.63
C ASP A 238 50.85 41.53 15.60
N PRO A 239 51.81 41.17 14.67
CA PRO A 239 51.41 40.69 13.30
C PRO A 239 52.15 39.53 12.50
N VAL A 240 51.38 38.72 11.69
CA VAL A 240 51.55 38.31 10.23
C VAL A 240 52.76 37.35 9.79
N PRO A 241 52.93 36.65 8.58
CA PRO A 241 52.14 36.30 7.32
C PRO A 241 52.15 34.83 6.70
N SER A 242 51.18 34.51 5.79
CA SER A 242 51.19 33.83 4.42
C SER A 242 51.85 32.42 4.08
N THR A 243 51.56 31.62 2.99
CA THR A 243 50.79 31.72 1.67
C THR A 243 50.56 30.38 0.85
N THR A 244 49.40 30.20 0.13
CA THR A 244 49.09 29.48 -1.19
C THR A 244 48.91 27.92 -1.44
N ALA A 245 48.13 27.51 -2.51
CA ALA A 245 47.63 26.14 -2.99
C ALA A 245 47.53 26.03 -4.58
N PRO A 246 46.73 25.21 -5.40
CA PRO A 246 45.66 24.14 -5.27
C PRO A 246 45.55 22.99 -6.41
N THR A 247 44.36 22.30 -6.62
CA THR A 247 43.78 21.50 -7.83
C THR A 247 44.33 20.09 -8.27
N SER A 248 43.73 19.14 -9.08
CA SER A 248 42.38 18.65 -9.62
C SER A 248 42.59 17.32 -10.49
N THR A 249 41.78 16.50 -11.27
CA THR A 249 40.35 16.05 -11.64
C THR A 249 40.42 14.90 -12.74
N SER A 250 39.48 14.07 -13.30
CA SER A 250 38.11 13.43 -13.04
C SER A 250 37.64 12.37 -14.17
N SER A 251 36.50 11.61 -14.03
CA SER A 251 35.63 10.83 -15.03
C SER A 251 35.98 9.37 -15.58
N THR A 252 35.20 8.45 -16.24
CA THR A 252 33.75 7.91 -16.44
C THR A 252 33.73 6.64 -17.43
N LEU A 253 32.74 5.75 -17.80
CA LEU A 253 31.30 5.34 -17.47
C LEU A 253 30.78 3.81 -17.70
N PRO A 254 30.11 3.27 -18.80
CA PRO A 254 28.87 2.39 -18.68
C PRO A 254 28.53 1.11 -19.60
N THR A 255 27.43 0.34 -19.28
CA THR A 255 26.40 -0.53 -20.06
C THR A 255 26.72 -1.86 -20.88
N SER A 256 25.84 -2.84 -21.32
CA SER A 256 24.46 -3.45 -21.01
C SER A 256 24.03 -4.68 -21.97
N THR A 257 22.88 -5.44 -21.78
CA THR A 257 21.97 -6.26 -22.75
C THR A 257 21.50 -7.75 -22.40
N THR A 258 20.43 -8.35 -23.05
CA THR A 258 19.40 -9.40 -22.61
C THR A 258 18.96 -10.59 -23.58
N MET A 259 17.93 -11.48 -23.26
CA MET A 259 17.27 -12.62 -24.06
C MET A 259 15.80 -13.08 -23.59
N SER A 260 15.04 -14.04 -24.25
CA SER A 260 13.53 -14.33 -24.07
C SER A 260 12.89 -15.67 -24.68
N THR A 261 11.63 -16.15 -24.31
CA THR A 261 10.75 -17.17 -25.06
C THR A 261 9.20 -17.37 -24.73
N SER A 262 8.30 -17.41 -25.77
CA SER A 262 7.10 -18.29 -26.12
C SER A 262 5.72 -18.49 -25.36
N THR A 263 4.56 -18.08 -25.96
CA THR A 263 3.12 -18.16 -25.50
C THR A 263 2.21 -19.31 -26.06
N THR A 264 1.02 -19.52 -25.44
CA THR A 264 -0.24 -20.10 -26.02
C THR A 264 -1.29 -19.02 -26.40
N SER A 265 -2.42 -19.38 -27.04
CA SER A 265 -3.41 -18.43 -27.57
C SER A 265 -4.85 -18.73 -27.12
N THR A 266 -5.49 -17.74 -26.49
CA THR A 266 -6.89 -17.75 -26.03
C THR A 266 -7.78 -16.99 -27.01
N THR A 267 -8.91 -17.56 -27.43
CA THR A 267 -9.90 -16.90 -28.31
C THR A 267 -11.31 -16.99 -27.73
N TRP A 268 -11.88 -15.85 -27.32
CA TRP A 268 -13.20 -15.76 -26.72
C TRP A 268 -14.34 -15.95 -27.75
N PRO A 269 -15.55 -16.39 -27.32
CA PRO A 269 -16.71 -16.50 -28.21
C PRO A 269 -17.15 -15.17 -28.83
N ALA A 270 -17.73 -15.23 -30.03
CA ALA A 270 -18.26 -14.04 -30.72
C ALA A 270 -19.56 -13.48 -30.12
N ALA A 271 -20.29 -14.32 -29.37
CA ALA A 271 -21.55 -14.04 -28.67
C ALA A 271 -21.81 -15.16 -27.64
N PRO A 272 -22.76 -14.98 -26.70
CA PRO A 272 -23.33 -16.08 -25.94
C PRO A 272 -23.82 -17.24 -26.85
N THR A 273 -23.68 -18.47 -26.37
CA THR A 273 -23.99 -19.70 -27.10
C THR A 273 -25.08 -20.54 -26.42
N ILE A 274 -25.33 -20.35 -25.12
CA ILE A 274 -26.40 -20.99 -24.37
C ILE A 274 -27.74 -20.26 -24.62
N PRO A 275 -28.81 -20.96 -25.07
CA PRO A 275 -30.14 -20.36 -25.19
C PRO A 275 -30.71 -19.93 -23.82
N PRO A 276 -31.48 -18.82 -23.73
CA PRO A 276 -31.95 -18.29 -22.43
C PRO A 276 -32.70 -19.28 -21.53
N ASP A 277 -33.54 -20.15 -22.09
CA ASP A 277 -34.30 -21.14 -21.31
C ASP A 277 -33.52 -22.44 -21.02
N ALA A 278 -32.29 -22.61 -21.51
CA ALA A 278 -31.61 -23.93 -21.55
C ALA A 278 -31.20 -24.48 -20.18
N CYS A 279 -30.97 -23.61 -19.20
CA CYS A 279 -30.61 -23.97 -17.82
C CYS A 279 -31.71 -23.64 -16.79
N ARG A 280 -32.86 -23.12 -17.23
CA ARG A 280 -33.86 -22.44 -16.39
C ARG A 280 -34.14 -23.18 -15.09
N ILE A 281 -33.98 -22.46 -13.98
CA ILE A 281 -34.35 -22.92 -12.64
C ILE A 281 -35.63 -22.21 -12.19
N ASP A 282 -36.59 -22.98 -11.69
CA ASP A 282 -37.79 -22.47 -11.01
C ASP A 282 -37.69 -22.83 -9.51
N GLY A 283 -37.76 -21.82 -8.62
CA GLY A 283 -37.84 -22.00 -7.17
C GLY A 283 -36.58 -21.62 -6.39
N PHE A 284 -36.43 -20.33 -6.12
CA PHE A 284 -35.48 -19.80 -5.13
C PHE A 284 -36.25 -19.29 -3.89
N ASP A 285 -35.59 -19.23 -2.74
CA ASP A 285 -36.14 -18.66 -1.50
C ASP A 285 -35.81 -17.16 -1.34
N ALA A 286 -36.02 -16.61 -0.14
CA ALA A 286 -35.73 -15.21 0.18
C ALA A 286 -34.23 -14.89 0.30
N TYR A 287 -33.38 -15.91 0.49
CA TYR A 287 -31.92 -15.79 0.49
C TYR A 287 -31.33 -16.03 -0.92
N GLY A 288 -32.14 -16.43 -1.89
CA GLY A 288 -31.71 -16.73 -3.25
C GLY A 288 -31.12 -18.13 -3.45
N GLY A 289 -31.33 -19.04 -2.49
CA GLY A 289 -30.90 -20.45 -2.57
C GLY A 289 -31.95 -21.37 -3.19
N PHE A 290 -31.51 -22.53 -3.70
CA PHE A 290 -32.32 -23.37 -4.58
C PHE A 290 -33.21 -24.39 -3.83
N THR A 291 -34.48 -24.03 -3.66
CA THR A 291 -35.51 -24.78 -2.91
C THR A 291 -35.82 -26.21 -3.40
N GLY A 292 -35.26 -26.65 -4.53
CA GLY A 292 -35.41 -28.03 -5.01
C GLY A 292 -34.60 -29.07 -4.23
N VAL A 293 -33.62 -28.63 -3.44
CA VAL A 293 -32.81 -29.47 -2.54
C VAL A 293 -32.81 -28.84 -1.15
N ALA A 294 -33.09 -29.63 -0.11
CA ALA A 294 -33.07 -29.18 1.28
C ALA A 294 -32.03 -29.96 2.09
N LEU A 295 -31.22 -29.22 2.85
CA LEU A 295 -30.15 -29.66 3.75
C LEU A 295 -30.50 -29.24 5.19
N ASP A 296 -29.54 -29.36 6.13
CA ASP A 296 -29.75 -28.89 7.50
C ASP A 296 -29.70 -27.34 7.57
N ALA A 297 -30.82 -26.72 7.93
CA ALA A 297 -30.97 -25.29 8.14
C ALA A 297 -30.29 -24.82 9.44
N THR A 298 -29.49 -23.75 9.36
CA THR A 298 -28.69 -23.25 10.49
C THR A 298 -29.03 -21.83 10.94
N GLY A 299 -29.86 -21.09 10.19
CA GLY A 299 -30.14 -19.67 10.46
C GLY A 299 -29.03 -18.71 10.00
N TYR A 300 -27.94 -19.24 9.46
CA TYR A 300 -26.77 -18.52 8.96
C TYR A 300 -26.18 -19.26 7.76
N PHE A 301 -25.53 -18.51 6.85
CA PHE A 301 -24.81 -19.08 5.71
C PHE A 301 -23.65 -19.97 6.14
N ARG A 302 -23.47 -21.11 5.47
CA ARG A 302 -22.41 -22.09 5.75
C ARG A 302 -21.90 -22.76 4.47
N THR A 303 -21.01 -23.74 4.61
CA THR A 303 -20.49 -24.55 3.48
C THR A 303 -20.88 -26.02 3.63
N GLU A 304 -21.04 -26.75 2.51
CA GLU A 304 -21.25 -28.20 2.48
C GLU A 304 -20.70 -28.82 1.18
N ARG A 305 -20.34 -30.12 1.20
CA ARG A 305 -20.09 -30.91 -0.03
C ARG A 305 -21.33 -31.75 -0.35
N VAL A 306 -21.98 -31.47 -1.49
CA VAL A 306 -23.14 -32.20 -2.01
C VAL A 306 -22.78 -32.80 -3.36
N ASP A 307 -22.94 -34.13 -3.49
CA ASP A 307 -22.53 -34.92 -4.66
C ASP A 307 -21.11 -34.56 -5.17
N ASP A 308 -20.13 -34.70 -4.26
CA ASP A 308 -18.70 -34.37 -4.38
C ASP A 308 -18.34 -32.90 -4.69
N ARG A 309 -19.33 -32.02 -4.96
CA ARG A 309 -19.13 -30.57 -5.17
C ARG A 309 -19.33 -29.75 -3.90
N TRP A 310 -18.46 -28.77 -3.67
CA TRP A 310 -18.68 -27.71 -2.67
C TRP A 310 -19.83 -26.77 -3.07
N TRP A 311 -20.63 -26.41 -2.07
CA TRP A 311 -21.69 -25.42 -2.12
C TRP A 311 -21.58 -24.46 -0.92
N LEU A 312 -22.09 -23.24 -1.07
CA LEU A 312 -22.63 -22.51 0.08
C LEU A 312 -24.02 -23.07 0.38
N VAL A 313 -24.46 -22.97 1.62
CA VAL A 313 -25.82 -23.29 2.05
C VAL A 313 -26.36 -22.06 2.77
N ASP A 314 -27.58 -21.65 2.43
CA ASP A 314 -28.25 -20.49 3.03
C ASP A 314 -28.80 -20.78 4.45
N PRO A 315 -29.30 -19.75 5.16
CA PRO A 315 -29.92 -19.90 6.48
C PRO A 315 -31.06 -20.92 6.60
N ASP A 316 -31.90 -21.03 5.56
CA ASP A 316 -33.07 -21.93 5.50
C ASP A 316 -32.71 -23.36 5.05
N GLY A 317 -31.46 -23.57 4.63
CA GLY A 317 -30.87 -24.89 4.35
C GLY A 317 -30.85 -25.29 2.87
N HIS A 318 -30.98 -24.38 1.92
CA HIS A 318 -30.89 -24.73 0.49
C HIS A 318 -29.48 -24.48 -0.11
N PRO A 319 -29.08 -25.19 -1.18
CA PRO A 319 -27.83 -24.91 -1.86
C PRO A 319 -27.82 -23.53 -2.51
N PHE A 320 -26.75 -22.79 -2.28
CA PHE A 320 -26.54 -21.42 -2.74
C PHE A 320 -25.28 -21.34 -3.61
N PHE A 321 -25.40 -20.76 -4.80
CA PHE A 321 -24.25 -20.32 -5.60
C PHE A 321 -24.23 -18.79 -5.58
N SER A 322 -23.18 -18.22 -5.00
CA SER A 322 -23.09 -16.76 -4.81
C SER A 322 -22.70 -16.09 -6.13
N GLN A 323 -23.69 -15.60 -6.87
CA GLN A 323 -23.49 -14.72 -8.02
C GLN A 323 -23.60 -13.28 -7.54
N GLY A 324 -22.44 -12.67 -7.27
CA GLY A 324 -22.33 -11.37 -6.63
C GLY A 324 -22.00 -10.22 -7.57
N ILE A 325 -22.28 -9.00 -7.11
CA ILE A 325 -21.92 -7.76 -7.79
C ILE A 325 -21.15 -6.84 -6.84
N ASN A 326 -19.90 -6.50 -7.17
CA ASN A 326 -19.10 -5.55 -6.40
C ASN A 326 -19.48 -4.10 -6.74
N HIS A 327 -19.27 -3.20 -5.78
CA HIS A 327 -19.43 -1.76 -5.89
C HIS A 327 -20.80 -1.32 -6.44
N ALA A 328 -21.86 -1.95 -5.94
CA ALA A 328 -23.24 -1.49 -6.14
C ALA A 328 -23.49 -0.28 -5.22
N THR A 329 -23.17 0.93 -5.70
CA THR A 329 -23.33 2.19 -4.96
C THR A 329 -24.15 3.23 -5.72
N PHE A 330 -24.93 4.02 -5.01
CA PHE A 330 -25.73 5.11 -5.58
C PHE A 330 -24.86 6.23 -6.17
N VAL A 331 -23.60 6.34 -5.70
CA VAL A 331 -22.62 7.30 -6.22
C VAL A 331 -21.97 6.78 -7.52
N GLY A 332 -21.77 5.47 -7.63
CA GLY A 332 -20.90 4.87 -8.63
C GLY A 332 -19.45 5.34 -8.49
N THR A 333 -18.63 5.08 -9.51
CA THR A 333 -17.19 5.41 -9.49
C THR A 333 -16.93 6.88 -9.83
N PRO A 334 -16.38 7.70 -8.91
CA PRO A 334 -16.02 9.09 -9.19
C PRO A 334 -14.78 9.19 -10.07
N ASP A 335 -14.72 10.19 -10.93
CA ASP A 335 -13.52 10.49 -11.71
C ASP A 335 -12.44 11.19 -10.84
N LYS A 336 -11.19 11.20 -11.31
CA LYS A 336 -10.06 11.89 -10.64
C LYS A 336 -10.17 13.40 -10.56
N TYR A 337 -11.25 13.99 -11.07
CA TYR A 337 -11.58 15.41 -10.93
C TYR A 337 -12.77 15.63 -9.96
N GLY A 338 -13.33 14.56 -9.40
CA GLY A 338 -14.45 14.58 -8.45
C GLY A 338 -15.83 14.59 -9.10
N ALA A 339 -15.95 14.31 -10.41
CA ALA A 339 -17.24 14.19 -11.08
C ALA A 339 -17.82 12.79 -10.93
N THR A 340 -19.13 12.70 -10.67
CA THR A 340 -19.86 11.45 -10.41
C THR A 340 -20.97 11.24 -11.47
N PRO A 341 -20.61 10.90 -12.72
CA PRO A 341 -21.58 10.80 -13.82
C PRO A 341 -22.71 9.79 -13.55
N TYR A 342 -22.39 8.62 -12.99
CA TYR A 342 -23.41 7.62 -12.63
C TYR A 342 -24.41 8.15 -11.57
N HIS A 343 -23.91 8.79 -10.50
CA HIS A 343 -24.75 9.45 -9.50
C HIS A 343 -25.70 10.49 -10.12
N ASP A 344 -25.21 11.32 -11.04
CA ASP A 344 -26.03 12.35 -11.68
C ASP A 344 -27.16 11.73 -12.51
N ALA A 345 -26.91 10.60 -13.19
CA ALA A 345 -27.94 9.81 -13.87
C ALA A 345 -28.91 9.13 -12.87
N ALA A 346 -28.41 8.51 -11.81
CA ALA A 346 -29.21 7.86 -10.77
C ALA A 346 -30.14 8.85 -10.05
N VAL A 347 -29.63 10.03 -9.66
CA VAL A 347 -30.43 11.14 -9.10
C VAL A 347 -31.46 11.66 -10.10
N ALA A 348 -31.11 11.79 -11.39
CA ALA A 348 -32.05 12.24 -12.41
C ALA A 348 -33.19 11.21 -12.69
N ARG A 349 -32.93 9.92 -12.45
CA ARG A 349 -33.82 8.79 -12.75
C ARG A 349 -34.69 8.37 -11.57
N TYR A 350 -34.12 8.34 -10.36
CA TYR A 350 -34.75 7.80 -9.15
C TYR A 350 -34.97 8.86 -8.05
N GLY A 351 -34.12 9.89 -8.00
CA GLY A 351 -34.22 11.01 -7.06
C GLY A 351 -33.69 10.75 -5.65
N THR A 352 -33.72 9.51 -5.15
CA THR A 352 -33.12 9.13 -3.86
C THR A 352 -32.44 7.75 -3.94
N GLN A 353 -31.57 7.47 -2.97
CA GLN A 353 -30.82 6.21 -2.87
C GLN A 353 -31.74 5.01 -2.65
N GLU A 354 -32.81 5.16 -1.85
CA GLU A 354 -33.77 4.09 -1.57
C GLU A 354 -34.58 3.73 -2.83
N ALA A 355 -35.06 4.75 -3.57
CA ALA A 355 -35.81 4.52 -4.81
C ALA A 355 -34.93 4.00 -5.97
N TRP A 356 -33.61 4.23 -5.91
CA TRP A 356 -32.62 3.57 -6.77
C TRP A 356 -32.41 2.13 -6.31
N ALA A 357 -32.25 1.89 -5.01
CA ALA A 357 -32.01 0.57 -4.44
C ALA A 357 -33.16 -0.40 -4.77
N ASP A 358 -34.42 0.00 -4.53
CA ASP A 358 -35.63 -0.74 -4.95
C ASP A 358 -35.51 -1.24 -6.41
N ALA A 359 -35.10 -0.34 -7.31
CA ALA A 359 -35.00 -0.63 -8.74
C ALA A 359 -33.76 -1.47 -9.12
N GLN A 360 -32.65 -1.34 -8.39
CA GLN A 360 -31.50 -2.23 -8.58
C GLN A 360 -31.77 -3.63 -7.99
N VAL A 361 -32.56 -3.76 -6.92
CA VAL A 361 -33.00 -5.07 -6.37
C VAL A 361 -33.78 -5.84 -7.43
N GLU A 362 -34.82 -5.24 -8.03
CA GLU A 362 -35.60 -5.84 -9.13
C GLU A 362 -34.72 -6.25 -10.33
N ARG A 363 -33.74 -5.41 -10.68
CA ARG A 363 -32.78 -5.67 -11.77
C ARG A 363 -31.88 -6.85 -11.45
N MET A 364 -31.22 -6.84 -10.29
CA MET A 364 -30.32 -7.89 -9.84
C MET A 364 -31.02 -9.26 -9.83
N ASP A 365 -32.27 -9.34 -9.34
CA ASP A 365 -33.06 -10.59 -9.37
C ASP A 365 -33.36 -11.05 -10.80
N ALA A 366 -33.76 -10.13 -11.68
CA ALA A 366 -33.96 -10.42 -13.10
C ALA A 366 -32.67 -10.85 -13.82
N TRP A 367 -31.50 -10.46 -13.30
CA TRP A 367 -30.16 -10.76 -13.85
C TRP A 367 -29.45 -11.92 -13.14
N GLY A 368 -30.06 -12.50 -12.10
CA GLY A 368 -29.50 -13.62 -11.32
C GLY A 368 -28.35 -13.22 -10.39
N TYR A 369 -28.27 -11.96 -9.97
CA TYR A 369 -27.34 -11.49 -8.95
C TYR A 369 -27.99 -11.57 -7.57
N ASN A 370 -27.64 -12.62 -6.82
CA ASN A 370 -28.20 -12.96 -5.52
C ASN A 370 -27.31 -12.56 -4.34
N THR A 371 -26.17 -11.92 -4.58
CA THR A 371 -25.23 -11.47 -3.53
C THR A 371 -24.70 -10.07 -3.80
N LEU A 372 -24.43 -9.32 -2.75
CA LEU A 372 -23.66 -8.06 -2.80
C LEU A 372 -22.19 -8.36 -2.49
N GLY A 373 -21.32 -7.89 -3.38
CA GLY A 373 -19.87 -7.95 -3.24
C GLY A 373 -19.33 -6.80 -2.41
N ALA A 374 -18.00 -6.66 -2.39
CA ALA A 374 -17.33 -5.59 -1.65
C ALA A 374 -17.76 -4.21 -2.17
N TRP A 375 -17.69 -3.21 -1.27
CA TRP A 375 -18.02 -1.81 -1.54
C TRP A 375 -19.47 -1.55 -2.01
N SER A 376 -20.42 -2.45 -1.72
CA SER A 376 -21.85 -2.18 -1.98
C SER A 376 -22.48 -1.37 -0.84
N ASP A 377 -23.47 -0.52 -1.15
CA ASP A 377 -24.18 0.31 -0.16
C ASP A 377 -24.96 -0.54 0.86
N ASP A 378 -25.05 -0.08 2.10
CA ASP A 378 -25.75 -0.75 3.21
C ASP A 378 -27.29 -0.74 3.08
N VAL A 379 -27.83 0.18 2.26
CA VAL A 379 -29.26 0.30 1.91
C VAL A 379 -29.90 -1.01 1.41
N PHE A 380 -29.10 -1.96 0.91
CA PHE A 380 -29.57 -3.24 0.39
C PHE A 380 -29.54 -4.40 1.40
N PHE A 381 -28.94 -4.23 2.59
CA PHE A 381 -28.57 -5.36 3.48
C PHE A 381 -29.73 -6.07 4.18
N ASP A 382 -30.96 -5.55 4.07
CA ASP A 382 -32.20 -6.22 4.49
C ASP A 382 -32.86 -7.02 3.33
N ASP A 383 -32.57 -6.66 2.07
CA ASP A 383 -33.19 -7.23 0.86
C ASP A 383 -32.33 -8.26 0.12
N LYS A 384 -31.00 -8.27 0.34
CA LYS A 384 -30.06 -9.20 -0.33
C LYS A 384 -28.94 -9.71 0.57
N PRO A 385 -28.50 -10.96 0.36
CA PRO A 385 -27.27 -11.47 0.96
C PRO A 385 -26.02 -10.62 0.62
N TYR A 386 -25.11 -10.44 1.57
CA TYR A 386 -23.91 -9.59 1.38
C TYR A 386 -22.64 -10.18 2.02
N VAL A 387 -21.47 -9.79 1.49
CA VAL A 387 -20.16 -10.11 2.11
C VAL A 387 -19.45 -8.81 2.49
N LEU A 388 -19.35 -8.51 3.79
CA LEU A 388 -18.85 -7.23 4.29
C LEU A 388 -17.32 -7.17 4.22
N LEU A 389 -16.76 -6.08 3.69
CA LEU A 389 -15.32 -5.81 3.71
C LEU A 389 -14.91 -5.02 4.96
N LEU A 390 -14.00 -5.58 5.74
CA LEU A 390 -13.53 -4.97 7.00
C LEU A 390 -12.36 -4.00 6.80
N GLY A 391 -11.28 -4.40 6.11
CA GLY A 391 -10.07 -3.59 5.92
C GLY A 391 -9.12 -3.59 7.13
N LEU A 392 -8.75 -4.78 7.62
CA LEU A 392 -8.09 -5.01 8.91
C LEU A 392 -6.58 -4.67 8.94
N THR A 393 -5.90 -4.52 7.80
CA THR A 393 -4.47 -4.13 7.75
C THR A 393 -4.23 -2.62 7.71
N GLY A 394 -5.20 -1.85 7.19
CA GLY A 394 -4.93 -0.49 6.73
C GLY A 394 -3.81 -0.39 5.68
N GLN A 395 -3.70 -1.38 4.78
CA GLN A 395 -2.70 -1.38 3.70
C GLN A 395 -2.84 -0.13 2.82
N ASP A 396 -1.73 0.57 2.59
CA ASP A 396 -1.63 1.60 1.56
C ASP A 396 -1.68 0.93 0.16
N PHE A 397 -2.76 1.18 -0.59
CA PHE A 397 -3.01 0.52 -1.88
C PHE A 397 -1.91 0.81 -2.91
N ALA A 398 -1.38 2.04 -2.93
CA ALA A 398 -0.42 2.52 -3.93
C ALA A 398 0.99 1.96 -3.74
N THR A 399 1.39 1.65 -2.51
CA THR A 399 2.74 1.17 -2.14
C THR A 399 2.77 -0.27 -1.65
N GLY A 400 1.61 -0.89 -1.39
CA GLY A 400 1.50 -2.25 -0.85
C GLY A 400 1.95 -2.37 0.61
N ARG A 401 2.19 -1.24 1.29
CA ARG A 401 2.73 -1.23 2.65
C ARG A 401 1.63 -1.50 3.67
N MET A 402 1.79 -2.60 4.40
CA MET A 402 0.99 -2.94 5.57
C MET A 402 1.61 -2.39 6.86
N GLN A 403 0.76 -2.17 7.87
CA GLN A 403 1.17 -1.97 9.26
C GLN A 403 2.07 -3.11 9.77
N ASP A 404 2.70 -2.92 10.93
CA ASP A 404 3.47 -3.99 11.56
C ASP A 404 2.55 -5.04 12.19
N LEU A 405 2.42 -6.18 11.52
CA LEU A 405 1.48 -7.24 11.92
C LEU A 405 1.94 -7.98 13.19
N PHE A 406 3.14 -7.69 13.70
CA PHE A 406 3.65 -8.21 14.97
C PHE A 406 3.55 -7.18 16.12
N GLU A 407 3.19 -5.93 15.82
CA GLU A 407 2.95 -4.90 16.85
C GLU A 407 1.63 -5.17 17.59
N PRO A 408 1.61 -5.27 18.93
CA PRO A 408 0.38 -5.54 19.69
C PRO A 408 -0.74 -4.50 19.49
N ALA A 409 -0.39 -3.27 19.09
CA ALA A 409 -1.36 -2.23 18.75
C ALA A 409 -2.20 -2.60 17.51
N TRP A 410 -1.62 -3.27 16.51
CA TRP A 410 -2.36 -3.72 15.32
C TRP A 410 -3.41 -4.77 15.68
N GLU A 411 -3.04 -5.82 16.42
CA GLU A 411 -4.02 -6.83 16.88
C GLU A 411 -5.12 -6.21 17.75
N THR A 412 -4.80 -5.19 18.56
CA THR A 412 -5.80 -4.45 19.34
C THR A 412 -6.78 -3.69 18.45
N GLY A 413 -6.30 -3.07 17.37
CA GLY A 413 -7.14 -2.41 16.37
C GLY A 413 -8.04 -3.38 15.61
N VAL A 414 -7.48 -4.51 15.14
CA VAL A 414 -8.23 -5.57 14.43
C VAL A 414 -9.38 -6.10 15.27
N ARG A 415 -9.16 -6.37 16.56
CA ARG A 415 -10.21 -6.81 17.49
C ARG A 415 -11.30 -5.76 17.63
N ALA A 416 -10.95 -4.49 17.85
CA ALA A 416 -11.94 -3.41 17.97
C ALA A 416 -12.76 -3.18 16.68
N GLN A 417 -12.17 -3.44 15.52
CA GLN A 417 -12.83 -3.32 14.20
C GLN A 417 -13.76 -4.51 13.92
N ALA A 418 -13.38 -5.73 14.33
CA ALA A 418 -14.24 -6.91 14.31
C ALA A 418 -15.41 -6.77 15.30
N ASP A 419 -15.15 -6.36 16.55
CA ASP A 419 -16.18 -6.06 17.57
C ASP A 419 -17.20 -5.05 17.05
N ALA A 420 -16.75 -3.98 16.38
CA ALA A 420 -17.61 -2.94 15.82
C ALA A 420 -18.51 -3.44 14.68
N ALA A 421 -17.99 -4.30 13.81
CA ALA A 421 -18.76 -4.90 12.72
C ALA A 421 -19.77 -5.95 13.25
N ALA A 422 -19.34 -6.82 14.16
CA ALA A 422 -20.21 -7.82 14.78
C ALA A 422 -21.37 -7.17 15.55
N ALA A 423 -21.12 -6.06 16.26
CA ALA A 423 -22.13 -5.30 16.99
C ALA A 423 -23.24 -4.68 16.12
N VAL A 424 -23.09 -4.68 14.79
CA VAL A 424 -24.11 -4.26 13.82
C VAL A 424 -24.67 -5.45 13.02
N HIS A 425 -23.83 -6.40 12.62
CA HIS A 425 -24.19 -7.40 11.61
C HIS A 425 -24.31 -8.87 12.10
N ALA A 426 -23.83 -9.24 13.29
CA ALA A 426 -23.72 -10.66 13.69
C ALA A 426 -25.06 -11.40 13.91
N ASP A 427 -26.15 -10.67 14.10
CA ASP A 427 -27.52 -11.21 14.17
C ASP A 427 -28.26 -11.17 12.81
N ASN A 428 -27.67 -10.60 11.75
CA ASN A 428 -28.33 -10.45 10.45
C ASN A 428 -28.05 -11.66 9.54
N SER A 429 -29.06 -12.52 9.34
CA SER A 429 -28.99 -13.71 8.47
C SER A 429 -28.70 -13.44 6.98
N MET A 430 -28.80 -12.20 6.50
CA MET A 430 -28.37 -11.83 5.14
C MET A 430 -26.84 -11.66 5.04
N LEU A 431 -26.12 -11.51 6.15
CA LEU A 431 -24.66 -11.54 6.10
C LEU A 431 -24.22 -12.97 5.71
N VAL A 432 -23.52 -13.08 4.58
CA VAL A 432 -22.88 -14.34 4.17
C VAL A 432 -21.56 -14.51 4.91
N GLY A 433 -20.84 -13.39 5.13
CA GLY A 433 -19.62 -13.36 5.93
C GLY A 433 -18.70 -12.17 5.64
N TYR A 434 -17.44 -12.29 6.03
CA TYR A 434 -16.48 -11.19 6.07
C TYR A 434 -15.28 -11.38 5.13
N TRP A 435 -14.99 -10.36 4.32
CA TRP A 435 -13.65 -10.14 3.76
C TRP A 435 -12.80 -9.41 4.80
N SER A 436 -11.58 -9.89 5.05
CA SER A 436 -10.68 -9.21 5.99
C SER A 436 -10.04 -7.96 5.39
N ASP A 437 -9.61 -8.04 4.13
CA ASP A 437 -8.92 -6.98 3.37
C ASP A 437 -9.15 -7.19 1.85
N ASN A 438 -8.49 -6.38 1.00
CA ASN A 438 -8.47 -6.56 -0.45
C ASN A 438 -7.03 -6.49 -1.00
N GLU A 439 -6.65 -7.45 -1.86
CA GLU A 439 -5.38 -7.48 -2.61
C GLU A 439 -4.13 -7.12 -1.77
N LEU A 440 -4.01 -7.80 -0.62
CA LEU A 440 -2.83 -7.67 0.24
C LEU A 440 -1.56 -8.10 -0.50
N HIS A 441 -0.50 -7.31 -0.35
CA HIS A 441 0.78 -7.47 -1.03
C HIS A 441 1.61 -8.62 -0.42
N PHE A 442 1.08 -9.85 -0.53
CA PHE A 442 1.72 -11.10 -0.14
C PHE A 442 2.51 -11.76 -1.29
N GLY A 443 2.49 -11.17 -2.49
CA GLY A 443 3.14 -11.69 -3.69
C GLY A 443 3.63 -10.54 -4.59
N PRO A 444 4.45 -10.84 -5.61
CA PRO A 444 4.98 -9.83 -6.52
C PRO A 444 3.84 -9.19 -7.33
N ASP A 445 3.82 -7.86 -7.39
CA ASP A 445 2.92 -7.09 -8.25
C ASP A 445 3.58 -5.75 -8.66
N TRP A 446 2.80 -4.81 -9.18
CA TRP A 446 3.26 -3.52 -9.69
C TRP A 446 3.83 -2.56 -8.63
N ARG A 447 3.78 -2.90 -7.34
CA ARG A 447 4.16 -2.02 -6.21
C ARG A 447 5.65 -2.11 -5.82
N GLU A 448 6.42 -2.94 -6.54
CA GLU A 448 7.90 -3.13 -6.41
C GLU A 448 8.41 -3.37 -4.96
N LEU A 449 7.54 -3.86 -4.08
CA LEU A 449 7.85 -4.20 -2.69
C LEU A 449 8.09 -5.72 -2.55
N HIS A 450 8.69 -6.13 -1.43
CA HIS A 450 8.73 -7.53 -1.03
C HIS A 450 8.82 -7.61 0.51
N LEU A 451 7.91 -8.34 1.16
CA LEU A 451 7.70 -8.26 2.61
C LEU A 451 8.91 -8.67 3.47
N PHE A 452 9.84 -9.49 2.96
CA PHE A 452 11.09 -9.73 3.69
C PHE A 452 11.92 -8.46 3.81
N ASP A 453 12.10 -7.76 2.69
CA ASP A 453 13.02 -6.64 2.59
C ASP A 453 12.39 -5.38 3.21
N ASP A 454 11.06 -5.25 3.18
CA ASP A 454 10.31 -4.29 4.01
C ASP A 454 10.55 -4.52 5.51
N TYR A 455 10.33 -5.76 6.00
CA TYR A 455 10.53 -6.08 7.41
C TYR A 455 12.02 -6.04 7.83
N LEU A 456 12.95 -6.17 6.88
CA LEU A 456 14.38 -5.91 7.10
C LEU A 456 14.70 -4.40 7.11
N ALA A 457 13.97 -3.56 6.35
CA ALA A 457 14.15 -2.11 6.34
C ALA A 457 13.68 -1.41 7.63
N ARG A 458 12.78 -2.05 8.40
CA ARG A 458 12.21 -1.52 9.64
C ARG A 458 13.28 -1.27 10.74
N PRO A 459 13.08 -0.26 11.60
CA PRO A 459 14.01 0.02 12.72
C PRO A 459 14.25 -1.19 13.62
N ALA A 460 15.46 -1.30 14.18
CA ALA A 460 15.87 -2.41 15.05
C ALA A 460 14.89 -2.69 16.22
N THR A 461 14.17 -1.68 16.71
CA THR A 461 13.20 -1.80 17.81
C THR A 461 11.78 -2.18 17.38
N ALA A 462 11.48 -2.27 16.08
CA ALA A 462 10.13 -2.61 15.60
C ALA A 462 9.81 -4.09 15.86
N ALA A 463 8.55 -4.38 16.22
CA ALA A 463 8.10 -5.74 16.52
C ALA A 463 8.35 -6.71 15.35
N GLY A 464 8.00 -6.31 14.12
CA GLY A 464 8.22 -7.10 12.92
C GLY A 464 9.69 -7.34 12.58
N LYS A 465 10.56 -6.35 12.82
CA LYS A 465 12.01 -6.50 12.66
C LYS A 465 12.57 -7.55 13.62
N GLN A 466 12.14 -7.52 14.88
CA GLN A 466 12.52 -8.52 15.88
C GLN A 466 11.94 -9.92 15.59
N ALA A 467 10.71 -9.99 15.07
CA ALA A 467 10.10 -11.24 14.61
C ALA A 467 10.88 -11.84 13.43
N LEU A 468 11.30 -11.03 12.45
CA LEU A 468 12.15 -11.47 11.34
C LEU A 468 13.51 -11.99 11.82
N LEU A 469 14.19 -11.26 12.71
CA LEU A 469 15.47 -11.70 13.28
C LEU A 469 15.34 -13.01 14.08
N THR A 470 14.21 -13.23 14.75
CA THR A 470 13.90 -14.48 15.47
C THR A 470 13.65 -15.63 14.48
N PHE A 471 12.82 -15.41 13.45
CA PHE A 471 12.55 -16.39 12.39
C PHE A 471 13.83 -16.87 11.70
N LEU A 472 14.78 -15.96 11.42
CA LEU A 472 16.08 -16.32 10.84
C LEU A 472 16.92 -17.18 11.79
N GLN A 473 16.92 -16.88 13.09
CA GLN A 473 17.63 -17.65 14.12
C GLN A 473 17.03 -19.05 14.35
N ASP A 474 15.70 -19.20 14.26
CA ASP A 474 15.04 -20.50 14.36
C ASP A 474 15.22 -21.34 13.08
N ARG A 475 15.32 -20.69 11.92
CA ARG A 475 15.44 -21.35 10.61
C ARG A 475 16.86 -21.82 10.29
N TYR A 476 17.90 -21.11 10.73
CA TYR A 476 19.29 -21.40 10.40
C TYR A 476 20.11 -21.85 11.63
N PRO A 477 20.91 -22.93 11.53
CA PRO A 477 21.66 -23.47 12.66
C PRO A 477 22.80 -22.54 13.15
N SER A 478 23.21 -21.56 12.35
CA SER A 478 24.13 -20.48 12.72
C SER A 478 24.01 -19.30 11.74
N PHE A 479 24.63 -18.16 12.06
CA PHE A 479 24.64 -16.99 11.16
C PHE A 479 25.39 -17.28 9.86
N GLU A 480 26.46 -18.08 9.91
CA GLU A 480 27.24 -18.46 8.73
C GLU A 480 26.40 -19.23 7.71
N ALA A 481 25.50 -20.11 8.18
CA ALA A 481 24.59 -20.86 7.31
C ALA A 481 23.53 -19.95 6.63
N PHE A 482 23.20 -18.80 7.22
CA PHE A 482 22.39 -17.76 6.57
C PHE A 482 23.24 -16.93 5.60
N ALA A 483 24.49 -16.61 5.96
CA ALA A 483 25.42 -15.87 5.11
C ALA A 483 25.84 -16.65 3.84
N ASP A 484 25.77 -17.98 3.82
CA ASP A 484 25.93 -18.80 2.62
C ASP A 484 24.77 -18.60 1.60
N ASP A 485 23.59 -18.16 2.06
CA ASP A 485 22.37 -17.98 1.24
C ASP A 485 22.17 -16.53 0.73
N VAL A 486 22.97 -15.56 1.19
CA VAL A 486 22.77 -14.12 0.95
C VAL A 486 24.06 -13.35 0.69
N THR A 487 23.97 -12.23 -0.02
CA THR A 487 25.09 -11.27 -0.10
C THR A 487 25.00 -10.29 1.08
N THR A 488 25.74 -10.54 2.16
CA THR A 488 25.69 -9.71 3.38
C THR A 488 27.06 -9.15 3.81
N THR A 489 27.02 -7.96 4.42
CA THR A 489 28.16 -7.33 5.13
C THR A 489 28.13 -7.62 6.64
N ALA A 490 27.02 -8.16 7.16
CA ALA A 490 26.92 -8.55 8.56
C ALA A 490 27.83 -9.75 8.88
N THR A 491 28.25 -9.82 10.14
CA THR A 491 29.10 -10.91 10.67
C THR A 491 28.47 -11.61 11.88
N SER A 492 27.20 -11.29 12.18
CA SER A 492 26.40 -11.82 13.28
C SER A 492 24.93 -11.41 13.09
N TRP A 493 24.01 -12.06 13.80
CA TRP A 493 22.58 -11.72 13.78
C TRP A 493 22.28 -10.25 14.13
N SER A 494 22.97 -9.66 15.10
CA SER A 494 22.86 -8.23 15.44
C SER A 494 23.40 -7.30 14.34
N GLY A 495 24.25 -7.81 13.44
CA GLY A 495 24.66 -7.06 12.25
C GLY A 495 23.52 -6.84 11.25
N LEU A 496 22.44 -7.63 11.33
CA LEU A 496 21.24 -7.47 10.52
C LEU A 496 20.29 -6.38 11.06
N GLU A 497 20.61 -5.73 12.18
CA GLU A 497 19.88 -4.54 12.65
C GLU A 497 20.07 -3.35 11.68
N ASP A 498 21.21 -3.28 10.98
CA ASP A 498 21.45 -2.39 9.85
C ASP A 498 20.64 -2.89 8.61
N PRO A 499 19.70 -2.09 8.06
CA PRO A 499 18.90 -2.51 6.91
C PRO A 499 19.72 -2.61 5.61
N SER A 500 20.88 -1.96 5.51
CA SER A 500 21.79 -2.05 4.36
C SER A 500 22.70 -3.28 4.40
N SER A 501 22.62 -4.08 5.46
CA SER A 501 23.51 -5.22 5.69
C SER A 501 23.30 -6.40 4.73
N VAL A 502 22.16 -6.49 4.03
CA VAL A 502 21.88 -7.51 3.00
C VAL A 502 21.64 -6.81 1.67
N THR A 503 22.29 -7.29 0.62
CA THR A 503 22.37 -6.63 -0.70
C THR A 503 22.06 -7.58 -1.87
N GLY A 504 21.67 -8.82 -1.59
CA GLY A 504 21.34 -9.81 -2.61
C GLY A 504 21.01 -11.18 -2.00
N TRP A 505 20.37 -12.02 -2.80
CA TRP A 505 19.80 -13.30 -2.39
C TRP A 505 20.24 -14.41 -3.35
N THR A 506 20.46 -15.63 -2.84
CA THR A 506 20.67 -16.81 -3.71
C THR A 506 19.33 -17.34 -4.24
N THR A 507 19.34 -17.80 -5.50
CA THR A 507 18.18 -18.35 -6.20
C THR A 507 17.79 -19.77 -5.74
N THR A 508 18.02 -20.09 -4.47
CA THR A 508 17.72 -21.42 -3.90
C THR A 508 17.37 -21.29 -2.42
N GLY A 509 18.34 -21.13 -1.52
CA GLY A 509 18.05 -21.00 -0.10
C GLY A 509 17.57 -19.60 0.28
N GLY A 510 18.18 -18.55 -0.27
CA GLY A 510 17.78 -17.16 -0.06
C GLY A 510 16.33 -16.87 -0.47
N GLU A 511 15.96 -17.20 -1.71
CA GLU A 511 14.57 -17.09 -2.19
C GLU A 511 13.58 -17.98 -1.42
N ALA A 512 13.96 -19.23 -1.09
CA ALA A 512 13.11 -20.09 -0.25
C ALA A 512 12.94 -19.56 1.19
N THR A 513 13.90 -18.78 1.70
CA THR A 513 13.84 -18.10 3.00
C THR A 513 12.95 -16.86 2.94
N ARG A 514 13.06 -16.06 1.87
CA ARG A 514 12.14 -14.95 1.56
C ARG A 514 10.70 -15.43 1.49
N ALA A 515 10.42 -16.48 0.72
CA ALA A 515 9.09 -17.07 0.59
C ALA A 515 8.57 -17.69 1.90
N ALA A 516 9.44 -18.33 2.69
CA ALA A 516 9.05 -18.88 3.99
C ALA A 516 8.73 -17.79 5.03
N TRP A 517 9.41 -16.63 4.98
CA TRP A 517 9.06 -15.47 5.82
C TRP A 517 7.70 -14.90 5.43
N VAL A 518 7.41 -14.74 4.14
CA VAL A 518 6.09 -14.31 3.65
C VAL A 518 4.97 -15.23 4.20
N GLY A 519 5.20 -16.55 4.23
CA GLY A 519 4.29 -17.51 4.87
C GLY A 519 4.13 -17.33 6.39
N ALA A 520 5.19 -16.90 7.10
CA ALA A 520 5.13 -16.61 8.53
C ALA A 520 4.37 -15.30 8.84
N VAL A 521 4.53 -14.27 8.00
CA VAL A 521 3.73 -13.04 8.05
C VAL A 521 2.26 -13.35 7.77
N ALA A 522 1.98 -14.19 6.76
CA ALA A 522 0.61 -14.65 6.47
C ALA A 522 0.00 -15.45 7.63
N GLU A 523 0.74 -16.33 8.29
CA GLU A 523 0.22 -17.07 9.47
C GLU A 523 -0.14 -16.12 10.63
N ARG A 524 0.72 -15.13 10.93
CA ARG A 524 0.42 -14.10 11.95
C ARG A 524 -0.80 -13.28 11.55
N TYR A 525 -0.92 -12.91 10.27
CA TYR A 525 -2.06 -12.18 9.74
C TYR A 525 -3.38 -12.96 9.93
N PHE A 526 -3.45 -14.20 9.45
CA PHE A 526 -4.65 -15.01 9.53
C PHE A 526 -5.03 -15.38 10.96
N SER A 527 -4.07 -15.78 11.79
CA SER A 527 -4.32 -16.14 13.20
C SER A 527 -4.84 -14.98 14.05
N VAL A 528 -4.67 -13.72 13.61
CA VAL A 528 -5.24 -12.53 14.27
C VAL A 528 -6.57 -12.13 13.67
N THR A 529 -6.66 -12.06 12.34
CA THR A 529 -7.88 -11.60 11.65
C THR A 529 -9.02 -12.59 11.76
N GLU A 530 -8.77 -13.89 11.59
CA GLU A 530 -9.78 -14.93 11.77
C GLU A 530 -10.20 -15.01 13.24
N GLY A 531 -9.24 -15.12 14.16
CA GLY A 531 -9.51 -15.21 15.60
C GLY A 531 -10.28 -14.01 16.15
N ALA A 532 -9.98 -12.80 15.69
CA ALA A 532 -10.74 -11.59 16.06
C ALA A 532 -12.17 -11.61 15.51
N VAL A 533 -12.38 -12.08 14.26
CA VAL A 533 -13.73 -12.26 13.72
C VAL A 533 -14.49 -13.34 14.49
N ARG A 534 -13.91 -14.49 14.80
CA ARG A 534 -14.59 -15.56 15.57
C ARG A 534 -14.88 -15.21 17.02
N ASP A 535 -14.00 -14.45 17.67
CA ASP A 535 -14.21 -13.97 19.05
C ASP A 535 -15.43 -13.01 19.13
N ALA A 536 -15.73 -12.28 18.05
CA ALA A 536 -16.83 -11.31 17.96
C ALA A 536 -18.10 -11.90 17.31
N ASP A 537 -17.96 -12.74 16.28
CA ASP A 537 -19.01 -13.41 15.51
C ASP A 537 -18.62 -14.87 15.18
N PRO A 538 -19.19 -15.86 15.89
CA PRO A 538 -18.89 -17.27 15.68
C PRO A 538 -19.76 -17.93 14.59
N ASN A 539 -20.71 -17.20 13.98
CA ASN A 539 -21.72 -17.76 13.08
C ASN A 539 -21.35 -17.61 11.61
N HIS A 540 -20.80 -16.47 11.23
CA HIS A 540 -20.59 -16.11 9.83
C HIS A 540 -19.25 -16.57 9.25
N LEU A 541 -19.21 -16.69 7.91
CA LEU A 541 -18.05 -17.21 7.18
C LEU A 541 -16.89 -16.22 7.14
N PHE A 542 -15.67 -16.70 7.37
CA PHE A 542 -14.44 -15.91 7.19
C PHE A 542 -13.80 -16.23 5.84
N PHE A 543 -13.76 -15.24 4.93
CA PHE A 543 -13.31 -15.43 3.54
C PHE A 543 -11.85 -14.99 3.27
N GLY A 544 -11.23 -14.24 4.17
CA GLY A 544 -9.88 -13.70 3.96
C GLY A 544 -9.79 -12.51 2.99
N PRO A 545 -8.59 -12.23 2.42
CA PRO A 545 -8.20 -10.89 1.94
C PRO A 545 -8.36 -10.65 0.43
N ARG A 546 -9.20 -11.41 -0.28
CA ARG A 546 -9.43 -11.30 -1.74
C ARG A 546 -8.10 -11.35 -2.51
N PHE A 547 -7.51 -12.55 -2.56
CA PHE A 547 -6.16 -12.78 -3.07
C PHE A 547 -6.02 -12.41 -4.57
N LEU A 548 -4.90 -11.80 -4.95
CA LEU A 548 -4.48 -11.76 -6.35
C LEU A 548 -4.12 -13.19 -6.80
N ALA A 549 -4.98 -13.80 -7.62
CA ALA A 549 -4.92 -15.22 -7.93
C ALA A 549 -3.63 -15.62 -8.66
N GLN A 550 -3.09 -14.74 -9.50
CA GLN A 550 -1.92 -15.01 -10.33
C GLN A 550 -0.58 -14.76 -9.59
N THR A 551 -0.59 -14.19 -8.38
CA THR A 551 0.65 -13.79 -7.66
C THR A 551 0.72 -14.28 -6.21
N THR A 552 -0.39 -14.75 -5.63
CA THR A 552 -0.43 -15.24 -4.25
C THR A 552 0.25 -16.62 -4.13
N GLY A 553 1.49 -16.62 -3.66
CA GLY A 553 2.34 -17.81 -3.60
C GLY A 553 1.93 -18.88 -2.57
N THR A 554 2.39 -20.12 -2.81
CA THR A 554 2.11 -21.32 -1.99
C THR A 554 2.23 -21.12 -0.45
N PRO A 555 3.22 -20.41 0.12
CA PRO A 555 3.32 -20.24 1.58
C PRO A 555 2.15 -19.47 2.19
N VAL A 556 1.57 -18.53 1.44
CA VAL A 556 0.43 -17.70 1.86
C VAL A 556 -0.85 -18.52 1.85
N LEU A 557 -1.07 -19.27 0.78
CA LEU A 557 -2.22 -20.17 0.63
C LEU A 557 -2.17 -21.32 1.65
N ALA A 558 -0.97 -21.84 1.92
CA ALA A 558 -0.75 -22.84 2.96
C ALA A 558 -0.96 -22.29 4.39
N ALA A 559 -0.95 -20.97 4.59
CA ALA A 559 -1.46 -20.34 5.80
C ALA A 559 -2.99 -20.22 5.75
N ALA A 560 -3.54 -19.58 4.71
CA ALA A 560 -4.97 -19.37 4.51
C ALA A 560 -5.81 -20.64 4.71
N ALA A 561 -5.36 -21.79 4.20
CA ALA A 561 -6.02 -23.10 4.33
C ALA A 561 -6.39 -23.51 5.77
N ARG A 562 -5.64 -23.04 6.78
CA ARG A 562 -5.93 -23.30 8.21
C ARG A 562 -7.09 -22.47 8.75
N HIS A 563 -7.35 -21.29 8.19
CA HIS A 563 -8.12 -20.23 8.83
C HIS A 563 -9.40 -19.87 8.04
N VAL A 564 -9.34 -19.73 6.71
CA VAL A 564 -10.53 -19.34 5.92
C VAL A 564 -11.55 -20.48 5.81
N ASP A 565 -12.84 -20.17 5.81
CA ASP A 565 -13.90 -21.13 5.47
C ASP A 565 -14.01 -21.32 3.96
N VAL A 566 -13.90 -20.21 3.23
CA VAL A 566 -13.94 -20.11 1.76
C VAL A 566 -12.74 -19.26 1.35
N ALA A 567 -11.90 -19.72 0.43
CA ALA A 567 -10.79 -18.91 -0.06
C ALA A 567 -11.25 -18.00 -1.21
N SER A 568 -10.79 -16.75 -1.24
CA SER A 568 -11.26 -15.77 -2.22
C SER A 568 -10.19 -15.22 -3.13
N PHE A 569 -10.54 -15.05 -4.40
CA PHE A 569 -9.60 -14.77 -5.47
C PHE A 569 -10.11 -13.73 -6.45
N ASN A 570 -9.39 -12.62 -6.56
CA ASN A 570 -9.49 -11.69 -7.67
C ASN A 570 -8.76 -12.31 -8.86
N LEU A 571 -9.50 -12.63 -9.92
CA LEU A 571 -9.04 -13.47 -11.05
C LEU A 571 -9.42 -12.81 -12.38
N TYR A 572 -8.87 -11.63 -12.65
CA TYR A 572 -9.07 -10.96 -13.92
C TYR A 572 -8.39 -11.71 -15.09
N PRO A 573 -9.10 -11.96 -16.20
CA PRO A 573 -8.48 -12.38 -17.46
C PRO A 573 -7.47 -11.33 -17.93
N LEU A 574 -6.26 -11.76 -18.33
CA LEU A 574 -5.24 -10.87 -18.87
C LEU A 574 -5.16 -10.93 -20.40
N ARG A 575 -4.59 -9.89 -21.00
CA ARG A 575 -4.19 -9.89 -22.41
C ARG A 575 -3.21 -11.06 -22.69
N PRO A 576 -3.49 -11.98 -23.63
CA PRO A 576 -2.66 -13.18 -23.85
C PRO A 576 -1.19 -12.89 -24.13
N GLU A 577 -0.87 -11.77 -24.77
CA GLU A 577 0.49 -11.32 -25.05
C GLU A 577 1.30 -10.90 -23.81
N LEU A 578 0.65 -10.70 -22.65
CA LEU A 578 1.32 -10.38 -21.38
C LEU A 578 1.64 -11.62 -20.53
N ILE A 579 0.90 -12.72 -20.69
CA ILE A 579 0.99 -13.91 -19.83
C ILE A 579 2.42 -14.47 -19.83
N GLU A 580 3.04 -14.61 -21.01
CA GLU A 580 4.40 -15.14 -21.10
C GLU A 580 5.49 -14.16 -20.64
N PRO A 581 5.48 -12.87 -21.02
CA PRO A 581 6.38 -11.88 -20.43
C PRO A 581 6.34 -11.84 -18.90
N LEU A 582 5.15 -11.88 -18.29
CA LEU A 582 5.00 -11.89 -16.83
C LEU A 582 5.62 -13.15 -16.21
N ARG A 583 5.30 -14.33 -16.75
CA ARG A 583 5.86 -15.63 -16.30
C ARG A 583 7.39 -15.74 -16.45
N ASN A 584 7.99 -15.05 -17.41
CA ASN A 584 9.45 -15.00 -17.56
C ASN A 584 10.11 -13.89 -16.72
N ALA A 585 9.35 -12.88 -16.29
CA ALA A 585 9.83 -11.83 -15.40
C ALA A 585 9.86 -12.31 -13.94
N ASP A 586 8.82 -13.03 -13.50
CA ASP A 586 8.76 -13.64 -12.17
C ASP A 586 8.29 -15.12 -12.27
N PRO A 587 9.11 -16.11 -11.87
CA PRO A 587 8.75 -17.52 -11.94
C PRO A 587 7.77 -17.97 -10.82
N THR A 588 7.45 -17.10 -9.87
CA THR A 588 6.39 -17.34 -8.87
C THR A 588 5.01 -16.94 -9.37
N TYR A 589 4.93 -16.25 -10.53
CA TYR A 589 3.70 -15.92 -11.22
C TYR A 589 2.93 -17.19 -11.64
N LEU A 590 1.71 -17.36 -11.11
CA LEU A 590 0.89 -18.55 -11.25
C LEU A 590 0.04 -18.49 -12.54
N PRO A 591 0.15 -19.48 -13.46
CA PRO A 591 -0.58 -19.48 -14.72
C PRO A 591 -2.05 -19.89 -14.52
N VAL A 592 -2.96 -18.91 -14.63
CA VAL A 592 -4.43 -18.99 -14.40
C VAL A 592 -5.05 -20.40 -14.52
N ASP A 593 -4.98 -21.02 -15.71
CA ASP A 593 -5.73 -22.24 -16.04
C ASP A 593 -5.34 -23.45 -15.16
N ASP A 594 -4.04 -23.72 -14.99
CA ASP A 594 -3.53 -24.79 -14.12
C ASP A 594 -3.47 -24.33 -12.64
N ALA A 595 -3.30 -23.03 -12.41
CA ALA A 595 -3.12 -22.46 -11.08
C ALA A 595 -4.35 -22.66 -10.19
N LEU A 596 -5.56 -22.33 -10.65
CA LEU A 596 -6.75 -22.37 -9.79
C LEU A 596 -7.05 -23.79 -9.27
N ALA A 597 -6.77 -24.82 -10.08
CA ALA A 597 -6.88 -26.22 -9.66
C ALA A 597 -5.80 -26.61 -8.64
N ALA A 598 -4.55 -26.14 -8.82
CA ALA A 598 -3.47 -26.36 -7.87
C ALA A 598 -3.70 -25.61 -6.54
N GLN A 599 -4.28 -24.41 -6.59
CA GLN A 599 -4.69 -23.63 -5.42
C GLN A 599 -5.82 -24.33 -4.66
N ALA A 600 -6.87 -24.78 -5.35
CA ALA A 600 -7.95 -25.56 -4.74
C ALA A 600 -7.44 -26.84 -4.05
N ALA A 601 -6.54 -27.58 -4.71
CA ALA A 601 -5.93 -28.80 -4.15
C ALA A 601 -4.97 -28.55 -2.97
N LEU A 602 -4.38 -27.35 -2.89
CA LEU A 602 -3.55 -26.92 -1.76
C LEU A 602 -4.39 -26.46 -0.56
N LEU A 603 -5.57 -25.89 -0.82
CA LEU A 603 -6.49 -25.37 0.19
C LEU A 603 -7.39 -26.45 0.80
N ASP A 604 -7.92 -27.38 -0.01
CA ASP A 604 -9.05 -28.29 0.30
C ASP A 604 -10.28 -27.57 0.90
N LYS A 605 -10.50 -26.33 0.44
CA LYS A 605 -11.60 -25.43 0.82
C LYS A 605 -12.43 -25.06 -0.40
N PRO A 606 -13.70 -24.65 -0.23
CA PRO A 606 -14.45 -23.96 -1.28
C PRO A 606 -13.74 -22.66 -1.70
N ILE A 607 -13.97 -22.24 -2.95
CA ILE A 607 -13.41 -21.02 -3.55
C ILE A 607 -14.54 -20.10 -4.01
N LEU A 608 -14.41 -18.80 -3.76
CA LEU A 608 -15.23 -17.75 -4.38
C LEU A 608 -14.35 -16.83 -5.21
N ILE A 609 -14.70 -16.61 -6.47
CA ILE A 609 -13.99 -15.62 -7.32
C ILE A 609 -14.52 -14.23 -6.96
N SER A 610 -13.79 -13.47 -6.17
CA SER A 610 -14.25 -12.22 -5.54
C SER A 610 -14.28 -11.02 -6.49
N GLU A 611 -13.47 -11.03 -7.54
CA GLU A 611 -13.51 -10.06 -8.64
C GLU A 611 -13.05 -10.69 -9.95
N TRP A 612 -13.69 -10.27 -11.04
CA TRP A 612 -13.27 -10.47 -12.42
C TRP A 612 -14.15 -9.59 -13.33
N SER A 613 -13.68 -9.30 -14.54
CA SER A 613 -14.45 -8.53 -15.53
C SER A 613 -13.92 -8.68 -16.97
N PHE A 614 -14.63 -8.09 -17.92
CA PHE A 614 -14.26 -7.97 -19.33
C PHE A 614 -14.67 -6.60 -19.88
N ARG A 615 -13.90 -6.05 -20.83
CA ARG A 615 -14.16 -4.74 -21.49
C ARG A 615 -14.57 -4.90 -22.96
N ALA A 616 -15.36 -3.98 -23.50
CA ALA A 616 -15.68 -3.91 -24.93
C ALA A 616 -15.38 -2.55 -25.56
N ALA A 617 -14.89 -2.55 -26.80
CA ALA A 617 -14.49 -1.35 -27.55
C ALA A 617 -15.67 -0.57 -28.17
N ASP A 618 -16.85 -1.18 -28.33
CA ASP A 618 -18.07 -0.54 -28.81
C ASP A 618 -18.91 0.13 -27.69
N SER A 619 -18.48 0.00 -26.42
CA SER A 619 -19.03 0.74 -25.28
C SER A 619 -18.92 2.26 -25.41
N GLY A 620 -17.97 2.75 -26.20
CA GLY A 620 -17.61 4.18 -26.30
C GLY A 620 -16.65 4.66 -25.21
N LEU A 621 -16.39 3.85 -24.17
CA LEU A 621 -15.37 4.13 -23.16
C LEU A 621 -13.95 3.94 -23.72
N PRO A 622 -12.94 4.58 -23.09
CA PRO A 622 -11.61 4.59 -23.66
C PRO A 622 -10.82 3.30 -23.42
N ASN A 623 -11.07 2.58 -22.31
CA ASN A 623 -10.52 1.25 -22.02
C ASN A 623 -8.98 1.15 -22.14
N LYS A 624 -8.26 2.16 -21.65
CA LYS A 624 -6.80 2.33 -21.79
C LYS A 624 -6.03 1.82 -20.58
N TRP A 625 -6.53 2.09 -19.39
CA TRP A 625 -5.85 1.79 -18.13
C TRP A 625 -6.64 0.75 -17.30
N PRO A 626 -5.98 -0.13 -16.53
CA PRO A 626 -4.62 -0.55 -16.77
C PRO A 626 -4.54 -1.28 -18.12
N PRO A 627 -3.37 -1.30 -18.78
CA PRO A 627 -3.17 -2.00 -20.04
C PRO A 627 -3.02 -3.52 -19.83
N LEU A 628 -3.61 -4.09 -18.78
CA LEU A 628 -3.47 -5.50 -18.39
C LEU A 628 -4.63 -6.36 -18.90
N PHE A 629 -5.85 -5.84 -18.83
CA PHE A 629 -7.08 -6.57 -19.17
C PHE A 629 -7.41 -6.50 -20.67
N PRO A 630 -8.02 -7.56 -21.25
CA PRO A 630 -8.42 -7.57 -22.65
C PRO A 630 -9.62 -6.63 -22.89
N THR A 631 -9.55 -5.91 -24.01
CA THR A 631 -10.69 -5.13 -24.53
C THR A 631 -11.14 -5.82 -25.81
N LEU A 632 -12.35 -6.39 -25.77
CA LEU A 632 -12.99 -7.15 -26.85
C LEU A 632 -13.58 -6.18 -27.88
N GLU A 633 -13.86 -6.63 -29.11
CA GLU A 633 -14.33 -5.72 -30.18
C GLU A 633 -15.79 -5.27 -29.96
N THR A 634 -16.61 -6.08 -29.25
CA THR A 634 -18.06 -5.86 -29.12
C THR A 634 -18.65 -6.27 -27.75
N GLN A 635 -19.75 -5.64 -27.36
CA GLN A 635 -20.59 -6.06 -26.22
C GLN A 635 -21.11 -7.50 -26.36
N ALA A 636 -21.28 -7.99 -27.59
CA ALA A 636 -21.64 -9.39 -27.85
C ALA A 636 -20.50 -10.35 -27.46
N GLN A 637 -19.25 -10.05 -27.83
CA GLN A 637 -18.09 -10.81 -27.37
C GLN A 637 -17.90 -10.69 -25.85
N ARG A 638 -18.16 -9.53 -25.24
CA ARG A 638 -18.12 -9.34 -23.77
C ARG A 638 -19.07 -10.28 -23.04
N ALA A 639 -20.31 -10.40 -23.51
CA ALA A 639 -21.27 -11.39 -23.00
C ALA A 639 -20.87 -12.85 -23.33
N GLY A 640 -20.27 -13.12 -24.51
CA GLY A 640 -19.75 -14.44 -24.86
C GLY A 640 -18.54 -14.88 -24.02
N ALA A 641 -17.70 -13.92 -23.63
CA ALA A 641 -16.55 -14.14 -22.75
C ALA A 641 -16.98 -14.37 -21.30
N TYR A 642 -17.98 -13.63 -20.81
CA TYR A 642 -18.68 -13.91 -19.55
C TYR A 642 -19.19 -15.36 -19.52
N GLU A 643 -19.90 -15.78 -20.56
CA GLU A 643 -20.44 -17.13 -20.66
C GLU A 643 -19.36 -18.21 -20.58
N ALA A 644 -18.28 -18.06 -21.37
CA ALA A 644 -17.16 -19.00 -21.36
C ALA A 644 -16.44 -19.05 -20.00
N TYR A 645 -16.28 -17.92 -19.34
CA TYR A 645 -15.61 -17.82 -18.04
C TYR A 645 -16.44 -18.49 -16.93
N VAL A 646 -17.74 -18.17 -16.82
CA VAL A 646 -18.60 -18.79 -15.80
C VAL A 646 -18.83 -20.28 -16.11
N GLN A 647 -18.92 -20.70 -17.37
CA GLN A 647 -18.89 -22.14 -17.73
C GLN A 647 -17.64 -22.85 -17.18
N ALA A 648 -16.45 -22.23 -17.28
CA ALA A 648 -15.21 -22.81 -16.78
C ALA A 648 -15.21 -22.93 -15.24
N LEU A 649 -15.71 -21.92 -14.53
CA LEU A 649 -15.89 -21.99 -13.07
C LEU A 649 -16.90 -23.08 -12.66
N LEU A 650 -18.05 -23.14 -13.36
CA LEU A 650 -19.10 -24.13 -13.11
C LEU A 650 -18.69 -25.56 -13.51
N ALA A 651 -17.65 -25.75 -14.33
CA ALA A 651 -17.06 -27.05 -14.61
C ALA A 651 -16.31 -27.63 -13.40
N THR A 652 -15.81 -26.79 -12.49
CA THR A 652 -15.12 -27.24 -11.25
C THR A 652 -16.09 -27.76 -10.19
N ASP A 653 -15.55 -28.44 -9.17
CA ASP A 653 -16.29 -28.97 -8.03
C ASP A 653 -15.98 -28.20 -6.72
N TRP A 654 -15.26 -27.08 -6.80
CA TRP A 654 -14.82 -26.27 -5.65
C TRP A 654 -15.23 -24.80 -5.70
N VAL A 655 -15.62 -24.26 -6.85
CA VAL A 655 -16.10 -22.87 -6.93
C VAL A 655 -17.56 -22.77 -6.48
N VAL A 656 -17.80 -22.02 -5.40
CA VAL A 656 -19.12 -21.79 -4.78
C VAL A 656 -19.75 -20.44 -5.15
N GLY A 657 -19.01 -19.58 -5.84
CA GLY A 657 -19.51 -18.29 -6.28
C GLY A 657 -18.55 -17.52 -7.17
N GLN A 658 -19.07 -16.50 -7.83
CA GLN A 658 -18.36 -15.54 -8.64
C GLN A 658 -18.98 -14.16 -8.44
N HIS A 659 -18.15 -13.15 -8.19
CA HIS A 659 -18.56 -11.77 -7.97
C HIS A 659 -17.99 -10.90 -9.09
N TRP A 660 -18.87 -10.29 -9.87
CA TRP A 660 -18.50 -9.43 -10.99
C TRP A 660 -18.00 -8.07 -10.48
N PHE A 661 -16.99 -7.49 -11.14
CA PHE A 661 -16.55 -6.11 -10.92
C PHE A 661 -16.85 -5.29 -12.17
N GLU A 662 -17.70 -4.26 -12.17
CA GLU A 662 -18.51 -3.69 -11.07
C GLU A 662 -19.96 -3.39 -11.55
N HIS A 663 -20.78 -2.75 -10.72
CA HIS A 663 -22.19 -2.47 -11.03
C HIS A 663 -22.37 -1.50 -12.19
N ALA A 664 -21.77 -0.30 -12.09
CA ALA A 664 -21.76 0.73 -13.11
C ALA A 664 -20.42 0.76 -13.88
N ASP A 665 -20.39 1.41 -15.03
CA ASP A 665 -19.14 1.62 -15.78
C ASP A 665 -18.26 2.70 -15.12
N GLU A 666 -16.94 2.55 -15.22
CA GLU A 666 -16.01 3.57 -14.76
C GLU A 666 -16.11 4.87 -15.59
N PRO A 667 -15.75 6.03 -15.01
CA PRO A 667 -15.91 7.32 -15.68
C PRO A 667 -14.93 7.47 -16.87
N PRO A 668 -15.37 8.02 -18.04
CA PRO A 668 -14.53 8.17 -19.23
C PRO A 668 -13.27 9.03 -19.06
N ALA A 669 -13.19 9.81 -17.98
CA ALA A 669 -12.04 10.63 -17.62
C ALA A 669 -10.98 9.88 -16.82
N GLY A 670 -11.32 8.71 -16.27
CA GLY A 670 -10.48 7.89 -15.39
C GLY A 670 -10.75 8.14 -13.90
N ARG A 671 -10.84 7.06 -13.12
CA ARG A 671 -10.85 7.01 -11.64
C ARG A 671 -9.56 7.61 -11.04
N PHE A 672 -9.44 7.70 -9.72
CA PHE A 672 -8.29 8.32 -9.00
C PHE A 672 -6.90 7.82 -9.44
N ASP A 673 -6.78 6.55 -9.81
CA ASP A 673 -5.59 5.86 -10.32
C ASP A 673 -5.49 5.88 -11.87
N GLY A 674 -6.52 6.41 -12.52
CA GLY A 674 -6.63 6.59 -13.97
C GLY A 674 -7.48 5.55 -14.68
N GLU A 675 -8.10 4.59 -13.99
CA GLU A 675 -8.84 3.50 -14.64
C GLU A 675 -10.11 3.99 -15.38
N ASP A 676 -10.24 3.61 -16.65
CA ASP A 676 -11.26 4.06 -17.61
C ASP A 676 -11.96 2.88 -18.32
N SER A 677 -12.32 1.85 -17.55
CA SER A 677 -12.80 0.53 -17.97
C SER A 677 -14.32 0.41 -18.14
N ASN A 678 -14.73 -0.24 -19.23
CA ASN A 678 -16.09 -0.74 -19.45
C ASN A 678 -16.33 -2.03 -18.65
N PHE A 679 -16.52 -1.88 -17.34
CA PHE A 679 -16.71 -2.95 -16.37
C PHE A 679 -18.14 -3.09 -15.86
N GLY A 680 -19.01 -2.10 -16.06
CA GLY A 680 -20.38 -2.07 -15.54
C GLY A 680 -21.32 -3.11 -16.14
N LEU A 681 -22.30 -3.54 -15.35
CA LEU A 681 -23.55 -4.15 -15.83
C LEU A 681 -24.49 -3.10 -16.46
N VAL A 682 -24.40 -1.87 -15.97
CA VAL A 682 -25.01 -0.65 -16.55
C VAL A 682 -23.92 0.32 -17.00
N ASP A 683 -24.24 1.20 -17.94
CA ASP A 683 -23.37 2.31 -18.32
C ASP A 683 -23.48 3.51 -17.35
N ASN A 684 -22.75 4.59 -17.65
CA ASN A 684 -22.76 5.83 -16.85
C ASN A 684 -24.10 6.61 -16.89
N ASP A 685 -25.04 6.27 -17.78
CA ASP A 685 -26.40 6.82 -17.85
C ASP A 685 -27.44 5.88 -17.15
N ASP A 686 -26.97 4.84 -16.45
CA ASP A 686 -27.77 3.78 -15.84
C ASP A 686 -28.58 2.93 -16.84
N GLU A 687 -28.14 2.84 -18.10
CA GLU A 687 -28.72 1.93 -19.09
C GLU A 687 -28.03 0.55 -19.05
N PRO A 688 -28.76 -0.58 -18.83
CA PRO A 688 -28.15 -1.90 -18.74
C PRO A 688 -27.61 -2.45 -20.05
N TYR A 689 -26.48 -3.16 -19.99
CA TYR A 689 -25.93 -3.93 -21.11
C TYR A 689 -26.71 -5.24 -21.32
N PRO A 690 -27.66 -5.32 -22.27
CA PRO A 690 -28.75 -6.29 -22.21
C PRO A 690 -28.31 -7.72 -22.54
N LEU A 691 -27.20 -7.90 -23.28
CA LEU A 691 -26.63 -9.23 -23.54
C LEU A 691 -25.86 -9.78 -22.33
N LEU A 692 -25.19 -8.89 -21.58
CA LEU A 692 -24.38 -9.24 -20.41
C LEU A 692 -25.30 -9.61 -19.24
N THR A 693 -26.31 -8.79 -18.97
CA THR A 693 -27.28 -9.06 -17.89
C THR A 693 -28.18 -10.25 -18.20
N ALA A 694 -28.58 -10.47 -19.46
CA ALA A 694 -29.32 -11.67 -19.85
C ALA A 694 -28.48 -12.96 -19.69
N VAL A 695 -27.21 -12.99 -20.13
CA VAL A 695 -26.37 -14.19 -19.97
C VAL A 695 -25.97 -14.43 -18.51
N SER A 696 -25.91 -13.37 -17.69
CA SER A 696 -25.75 -13.49 -16.23
C SER A 696 -26.86 -14.32 -15.61
N LYS A 697 -28.13 -14.06 -15.96
CA LYS A 697 -29.28 -14.85 -15.45
C LYS A 697 -29.23 -16.30 -15.88
N VAL A 698 -28.82 -16.55 -17.13
CA VAL A 698 -28.66 -17.91 -17.66
C VAL A 698 -27.58 -18.67 -16.89
N MET A 699 -26.45 -18.02 -16.59
CA MET A 699 -25.32 -18.67 -15.95
C MET A 699 -25.54 -18.91 -14.45
N HIS A 700 -26.25 -18.02 -13.75
CA HIS A 700 -26.77 -18.27 -12.40
C HIS A 700 -27.61 -19.56 -12.38
N ASP A 701 -28.58 -19.67 -13.29
CA ASP A 701 -29.46 -20.83 -13.38
C ASP A 701 -28.67 -22.11 -13.75
N CYS A 702 -27.69 -22.01 -14.65
CA CYS A 702 -26.82 -23.13 -15.00
C CYS A 702 -26.06 -23.71 -13.80
N ALA A 703 -25.76 -22.93 -12.75
CA ALA A 703 -25.05 -23.42 -11.57
C ALA A 703 -25.79 -24.58 -10.88
N TYR A 704 -27.11 -24.46 -10.74
CA TYR A 704 -27.95 -25.43 -10.01
C TYR A 704 -28.39 -26.63 -10.87
N THR A 705 -28.16 -26.62 -12.19
CA THR A 705 -28.59 -27.71 -13.08
C THR A 705 -28.07 -29.09 -12.66
N ARG A 706 -26.86 -29.16 -12.07
CA ARG A 706 -26.28 -30.39 -11.53
C ARG A 706 -27.12 -31.02 -10.39
N LEU A 707 -27.90 -30.22 -9.67
CA LEU A 707 -28.77 -30.68 -8.57
C LEU A 707 -30.12 -31.23 -9.07
N LEU A 708 -30.44 -31.07 -10.35
CA LEU A 708 -31.68 -31.57 -10.95
C LEU A 708 -31.57 -33.02 -11.46
N ASP A 709 -30.36 -33.45 -11.82
CA ASP A 709 -30.09 -34.82 -12.27
C ASP A 709 -29.80 -35.72 -11.06
N PRO A 710 -30.68 -36.67 -10.69
CA PRO A 710 -30.41 -37.56 -9.58
C PRO A 710 -29.24 -38.49 -9.91
N PRO A 711 -28.30 -38.73 -8.98
CA PRO A 711 -27.15 -39.60 -9.23
C PRO A 711 -27.63 -41.00 -9.67
N PRO A 712 -26.97 -41.64 -10.65
CA PRO A 712 -27.44 -42.88 -11.26
C PRO A 712 -27.51 -43.98 -10.19
N SER A 713 -28.75 -44.32 -9.79
CA SER A 713 -29.02 -45.17 -8.63
C SER A 713 -28.13 -46.41 -8.64
N SER A 714 -27.42 -46.66 -7.54
CA SER A 714 -26.37 -47.68 -7.41
C SER A 714 -26.93 -49.10 -7.45
N THR A 715 -27.32 -49.52 -8.66
CA THR A 715 -27.92 -50.82 -8.96
C THR A 715 -26.97 -51.92 -8.51
N THR A 716 -27.34 -52.58 -7.40
CA THR A 716 -26.51 -53.54 -6.67
C THR A 716 -26.30 -54.82 -7.49
N THR A 717 -25.39 -54.73 -8.46
CA THR A 717 -25.07 -55.79 -9.40
C THR A 717 -24.19 -56.80 -8.68
N THR A 718 -24.79 -57.92 -8.28
CA THR A 718 -24.14 -58.99 -7.51
C THR A 718 -23.12 -59.75 -8.37
N GLY A 719 -21.90 -59.20 -8.45
CA GLY A 719 -20.74 -59.85 -9.07
C GLY A 719 -20.24 -61.06 -8.27
N PRO A 720 -19.68 -62.08 -8.94
CA PRO A 720 -19.26 -63.32 -8.28
C PRO A 720 -17.94 -63.20 -7.50
N THR A 721 -17.78 -64.06 -6.49
CA THR A 721 -16.62 -64.11 -5.58
C THR A 721 -15.29 -64.36 -6.31
N PRO A 722 -14.24 -63.54 -6.09
CA PRO A 722 -12.90 -63.81 -6.61
C PRO A 722 -12.13 -64.81 -5.74
N THR A 723 -11.54 -65.84 -6.37
CA THR A 723 -10.60 -66.78 -5.72
C THR A 723 -9.15 -66.31 -5.77
N SER A 724 -8.34 -66.78 -4.81
CA SER A 724 -6.94 -66.39 -4.59
C SER A 724 -5.94 -66.88 -5.66
N THR A 725 -5.03 -65.97 -6.04
CA THR A 725 -3.59 -66.20 -6.32
C THR A 725 -2.88 -64.84 -6.13
N ALA A 726 -1.97 -64.65 -5.17
CA ALA A 726 -0.56 -65.10 -5.09
C ALA A 726 0.43 -64.08 -5.68
N ALA A 727 1.50 -63.77 -4.94
CA ALA A 727 2.43 -62.64 -5.19
C ALA A 727 3.88 -63.10 -5.49
N PRO A 728 4.78 -62.19 -5.94
CA PRO A 728 6.22 -62.42 -5.99
C PRO A 728 7.00 -61.74 -4.83
N ALA A 729 8.21 -62.24 -4.57
CA ALA A 729 9.11 -61.85 -3.47
C ALA A 729 10.09 -60.71 -3.90
N SER A 730 10.51 -59.76 -3.06
CA SER A 730 11.47 -59.80 -1.92
C SER A 730 12.97 -59.92 -2.29
N ILE A 731 13.78 -58.98 -1.80
CA ILE A 731 15.24 -59.13 -1.59
C ILE A 731 15.55 -58.60 -0.18
N ASP A 732 16.51 -59.22 0.52
CA ASP A 732 16.86 -59.00 1.93
C ASP A 732 18.40 -58.82 2.07
N GLY A 733 18.89 -58.18 3.15
CA GLY A 733 20.21 -57.52 3.10
C GLY A 733 20.98 -57.14 4.38
N GLY A 734 20.64 -57.63 5.58
CA GLY A 734 21.60 -57.75 6.71
C GLY A 734 21.68 -56.64 7.78
N GLY A 735 21.67 -57.06 9.05
CA GLY A 735 22.07 -56.28 10.24
C GLY A 735 23.54 -56.53 10.65
N PRO A 736 23.96 -56.33 11.94
CA PRO A 736 23.20 -56.75 13.14
C PRO A 736 23.36 -55.93 14.47
N THR A 737 22.37 -56.09 15.39
CA THR A 737 22.47 -56.01 16.88
C THR A 737 22.79 -54.65 17.56
N THR A 738 22.42 -54.32 18.81
CA THR A 738 21.92 -55.10 19.99
C THR A 738 20.71 -54.46 20.72
N SER A 739 20.04 -55.27 21.54
CA SER A 739 18.84 -55.09 22.40
C SER A 739 18.78 -53.97 23.47
N ALA A 740 17.55 -53.46 23.75
CA ALA A 740 16.87 -53.39 25.07
C ALA A 740 15.60 -52.48 24.99
N ALA A 741 14.36 -52.96 25.07
CA ALA A 741 13.57 -53.38 26.26
C ALA A 741 12.61 -52.28 26.81
N ALA A 742 11.30 -52.55 26.78
CA ALA A 742 10.22 -51.73 27.37
C ALA A 742 9.68 -52.37 28.68
N PRO A 743 8.88 -51.66 29.52
CA PRO A 743 7.42 -51.55 29.34
C PRO A 743 6.90 -50.09 29.51
N ALA A 744 5.81 -49.62 28.90
CA ALA A 744 4.45 -50.15 28.68
C ALA A 744 3.47 -50.00 29.87
N SER A 745 2.50 -49.09 29.73
CA SER A 745 1.23 -49.07 30.47
C SER A 745 0.15 -48.33 29.64
N ALA A 746 -1.03 -48.92 29.50
CA ALA A 746 -2.15 -48.34 28.76
C ALA A 746 -3.38 -48.18 29.66
N ALA A 747 -4.23 -47.17 29.39
CA ALA A 747 -5.55 -47.03 29.98
C ALA A 747 -6.49 -46.32 29.00
N THR A 748 -7.55 -47.01 28.56
CA THR A 748 -8.55 -46.51 27.61
C THR A 748 -9.89 -46.30 28.31
N VAL A 749 -10.46 -45.10 28.26
CA VAL A 749 -11.90 -44.87 28.52
C VAL A 749 -12.43 -43.74 27.63
N GLN A 750 -13.50 -44.03 26.91
CA GLN A 750 -14.50 -43.11 26.35
C GLN A 750 -15.88 -43.58 26.87
N PRO A 751 -16.98 -42.84 26.65
CA PRO A 751 -17.17 -41.39 26.77
C PRO A 751 -18.40 -41.10 27.68
N ARG A 752 -18.86 -39.83 27.80
CA ARG A 752 -20.28 -39.53 28.10
C ARG A 752 -20.69 -38.08 27.81
N PHE A 753 -21.82 -37.93 27.12
CA PHE A 753 -22.64 -36.72 27.11
C PHE A 753 -23.30 -36.52 28.48
N THR A 754 -23.51 -35.26 28.88
CA THR A 754 -24.81 -34.58 29.14
C THR A 754 -24.55 -33.38 30.06
N GLY A 755 -25.05 -32.21 29.69
CA GLY A 755 -24.92 -30.95 30.43
C GLY A 755 -25.47 -29.81 29.60
#